data_AF-A0A3B8VF55-F1
#
_entry.id   AF-A0A3B8VF55-F1
#
_cell.length_a   1.000
_cell.length_b   1.000
_cell.length_c   1.000
_cell.angle_alpha   90.00
_cell.angle_beta   90.00
_cell.angle_gamma   90.00
#
_symmetry.space_group_name_H-M   'P 1'
#
loop_
_entity.id
_entity.type
_entity.pdbx_description
1 polymer ?
#
loop_
_entity_poly.entity_id
_entity_poly.type
_entity_poly.pdbx_seq_one_letter_code
_entity_poly.pdbx_strand_id
1 'polypeptide(L)'
;MDTRILAWTQNLISNVHFNIFEIRNDASFDYEKVSFMLWTADWVGTPSDDRPFFDQQRATAYFTDTRPTASPAEFDGTSIGVGGIRFLETPGNAADGIDNDGDADFYIRESIIFDARNPDLVDNLLESNGGFFVDRTEVLENVIPLFTVNSFNQRTILPNQPIILIDDDGNRILTRYPVSTEPVTVRSQGRDIVLPPNGLTVREDTLNGRHLNLIDDNLNGLIDENQPNHLTLSRFLPNGTLLTRPVRYINYLYGGFFDDIGVYPAADTIQRGLIVPNSWIRERMASNSDFKSLVEDYQASLKTLYQGRLDTSQFDHYFQNVHTSAPMIDESREDFYDNNGDWRAADDDVGIDGLEGTGSRGEGDGFPSSGAFTAFPGESNIDKTDVRETDAIGITSATFRPAGGLNLQGSDVDVWQTHMLPGRFGAAPDASQDTDQFITSSFFPLQRGSIERFAVAVTAAQANTPTNNADIELVESQLNQAFNAYDANYQFATAPPPPLVRAVPSNGRVTLYWDDLAEFVFDRYLDRIGANPNNFEGYKIYRATDPALLDARTITDGRGNLQFLKPIAQFDAVNGITGNHPVDINGLDFYLGNDTGLQRYFIDTDVINGRNYYYAIVAYNNGAPQAGISPSESPINLSINPDGTLTAGVNVVSVTPSGHSAGYVGPQPPSVSKVSGTATGEVLVDIVDPKMLKASNSYRVTFRDTTVNGETYGYAYSLTNTTTGTILLANRQSLDGQDSPVVEGVRVIIRNADLNSKLYESNWRTDSDLPSEVTVLSETVKGSDRSYEIRFDSKADYGQSTDIMITENGDQKRIPAIQTNVRVLDIDTQKPVAFAVQKNREIPGLEERSTLIAAYFDVENQINMSDEILILNDIGEVAYKLSFHPHQVNKIFRTMGGDRVDMIQANRFTSSDVYEFTIGADNLAKEDLALASSQLDQIKVVPNPYIVTNVAENRPTPVRPQQERQLHFINLPAQCTIRIFNVAGHLVQTINVNNSIDNGRHVWNMLTKDNLDLSFGVYIYHVEAPGIGETTGKFAVIK
;
A
#
# COMPACT_ATOMS: atom_id res chain seq x y z
N MET A 1 22.09 -9.31 22.84
CA MET A 1 21.04 -8.28 22.71
C MET A 1 20.97 -7.90 21.26
N ASP A 2 19.82 -8.10 20.64
CA ASP A 2 19.53 -7.62 19.30
C ASP A 2 18.67 -6.36 19.40
N THR A 3 18.87 -5.40 18.47
CA THR A 3 18.17 -4.12 18.49
C THR A 3 17.67 -3.78 17.09
N ARG A 4 16.41 -3.40 17.00
CA ARG A 4 15.78 -2.94 15.77
C ARG A 4 15.21 -1.54 16.00
N ILE A 5 15.59 -0.61 15.15
CA ILE A 5 15.08 0.77 15.16
C ILE A 5 14.23 0.94 13.91
N LEU A 6 12.95 1.26 14.09
CA LEU A 6 11.97 1.33 13.04
C LEU A 6 11.32 2.72 13.00
N ALA A 7 11.08 3.23 11.80
CA ALA A 7 10.34 4.45 11.55
C ALA A 7 9.49 4.24 10.30
N TRP A 8 8.29 4.83 10.27
CA TRP A 8 7.32 4.63 9.19
C TRP A 8 7.04 5.93 8.46
N THR A 9 6.70 5.81 7.18
CA THR A 9 6.15 6.93 6.40
C THR A 9 4.64 7.10 6.60
N GLN A 10 4.00 6.21 7.36
CA GLN A 10 2.58 6.29 7.69
C GLN A 10 2.31 7.53 8.54
N ASN A 11 1.34 8.35 8.14
CA ASN A 11 1.11 9.70 8.66
C ASN A 11 0.92 9.71 10.19
N LEU A 12 0.18 8.75 10.74
CA LEU A 12 -0.13 8.63 12.16
C LEU A 12 1.13 8.45 13.05
N ILE A 13 2.13 7.73 12.56
CA ILE A 13 3.35 7.40 13.33
C ILE A 13 4.62 7.96 12.69
N SER A 14 4.48 8.88 11.73
CA SER A 14 5.60 9.46 10.97
C SER A 14 6.58 10.28 11.81
N ASN A 15 6.13 10.78 12.96
CA ASN A 15 6.94 11.54 13.91
C ASN A 15 7.48 10.67 15.07
N VAL A 16 7.33 9.36 15.00
CA VAL A 16 7.75 8.42 16.04
C VAL A 16 8.77 7.45 15.46
N HIS A 17 9.81 7.14 16.23
CA HIS A 17 10.62 5.94 15.98
C HIS A 17 10.46 4.96 17.14
N PHE A 18 10.57 3.68 16.80
CA PHE A 18 10.37 2.56 17.70
C PHE A 18 11.70 1.86 17.90
N ASN A 19 12.07 1.59 19.14
CA ASN A 19 13.24 0.81 19.48
C ASN A 19 12.77 -0.49 20.12
N ILE A 20 12.99 -1.60 19.41
CA ILE A 20 12.67 -2.96 19.86
C ILE A 20 13.98 -3.64 20.24
N PHE A 21 13.99 -4.24 21.42
CA PHE A 21 15.15 -4.92 21.95
C PHE A 21 14.79 -6.34 22.34
N GLU A 22 15.68 -7.27 21.97
CA GLU A 22 15.55 -8.68 22.30
C GLU A 22 16.79 -9.10 23.10
N ILE A 23 16.56 -9.56 24.32
CA ILE A 23 17.60 -10.01 25.25
C ILE A 23 17.50 -11.53 25.34
N ARG A 24 18.49 -12.22 24.76
CA ARG A 24 18.64 -13.67 24.89
C ARG A 24 19.62 -14.00 26.00
N ASN A 25 19.27 -14.99 26.84
CA ASN A 25 20.25 -15.65 27.69
C ASN A 25 21.01 -16.72 26.89
N ASP A 26 22.23 -16.41 26.47
CA ASP A 26 23.14 -17.34 25.79
C ASP A 26 24.10 -18.07 26.75
N ALA A 27 23.93 -17.89 28.05
CA ALA A 27 24.73 -18.55 29.07
C ALA A 27 24.37 -20.03 29.20
N SER A 28 25.27 -20.78 29.86
CA SER A 28 25.05 -22.20 30.17
C SER A 28 24.20 -22.44 31.43
N PHE A 29 23.61 -21.40 32.00
CA PHE A 29 22.86 -21.41 33.26
C PHE A 29 21.72 -20.39 33.23
N ASP A 30 20.74 -20.56 34.10
CA ASP A 30 19.60 -19.68 34.24
C ASP A 30 19.96 -18.48 35.12
N TYR A 31 19.51 -17.28 34.75
CA TYR A 31 19.57 -16.13 35.64
C TYR A 31 18.32 -16.11 36.50
N GLU A 32 18.47 -16.45 37.78
CA GLU A 32 17.34 -16.47 38.73
C GLU A 32 16.71 -15.09 38.94
N LYS A 33 17.48 -14.01 38.70
CA LYS A 33 17.02 -12.63 38.91
C LYS A 33 17.66 -11.66 37.93
N VAL A 34 16.85 -11.12 37.03
CA VAL A 34 17.21 -10.10 36.05
C VAL A 34 16.30 -8.89 36.23
N SER A 35 16.78 -7.70 35.88
CA SER A 35 15.97 -6.50 35.78
C SER A 35 16.44 -5.69 34.58
N PHE A 36 15.51 -5.05 33.89
CA PHE A 36 15.81 -4.14 32.79
C PHE A 36 15.71 -2.69 33.27
N MET A 37 16.70 -1.86 32.92
CA MET A 37 16.69 -0.43 33.20
C MET A 37 17.05 0.36 31.95
N LEU A 38 16.19 1.31 31.59
CA LEU A 38 16.50 2.33 30.60
C LEU A 38 17.06 3.57 31.33
N TRP A 39 18.31 3.90 31.02
CA TRP A 39 18.93 5.15 31.45
C TRP A 39 18.79 6.18 30.32
N THR A 40 18.16 7.31 30.63
CA THR A 40 18.01 8.43 29.71
C THR A 40 18.66 9.67 30.29
N ALA A 41 19.34 10.43 29.45
CA ALA A 41 19.89 11.74 29.81
C ALA A 41 18.94 12.82 29.28
N ASP A 42 18.57 13.76 30.15
CA ASP A 42 17.83 14.96 29.75
C ASP A 42 18.84 16.03 29.30
N TRP A 43 18.75 16.44 28.04
CA TRP A 43 19.52 17.55 27.49
C TRP A 43 18.65 18.34 26.50
N VAL A 44 17.63 19.00 27.04
CA VAL A 44 16.61 19.73 26.28
C VAL A 44 16.79 21.22 26.50
N GLY A 45 17.38 21.91 25.52
CA GLY A 45 17.58 23.36 25.60
C GLY A 45 18.86 23.76 26.34
N THR A 46 18.73 24.30 27.56
CA THR A 46 19.89 24.70 28.37
C THR A 46 19.92 24.04 29.74
N PRO A 47 21.08 23.53 30.20
CA PRO A 47 21.15 22.71 31.40
C PRO A 47 20.57 23.25 32.70
N SER A 48 20.38 24.57 32.81
CA SER A 48 19.84 25.19 34.03
C SER A 48 18.34 25.03 34.20
N ASP A 49 17.60 24.67 33.15
CA ASP A 49 16.14 24.78 33.10
C ASP A 49 15.41 23.47 32.81
N ASP A 50 16.15 22.39 32.60
CA ASP A 50 15.64 21.04 32.34
C ASP A 50 14.92 20.47 33.57
N ARG A 51 13.74 19.88 33.32
CA ARG A 51 12.89 19.26 34.33
C ARG A 51 12.24 18.00 33.76
N PRO A 52 12.95 16.85 33.79
CA PRO A 52 12.35 15.60 33.38
C PRO A 52 11.29 15.14 34.38
N PHE A 53 10.36 14.31 33.96
CA PHE A 53 9.47 13.59 34.87
C PHE A 53 8.95 12.30 34.24
N PHE A 54 8.49 11.37 35.07
CA PHE A 54 7.91 10.10 34.64
C PHE A 54 6.43 10.05 34.98
N ASP A 55 5.59 9.83 33.98
CA ASP A 55 4.18 9.50 34.13
C ASP A 55 4.03 7.97 34.25
N GLN A 56 3.80 7.50 35.47
CA GLN A 56 3.61 6.08 35.76
C GLN A 56 2.37 5.49 35.07
N GLN A 57 1.28 6.25 34.92
CA GLN A 57 0.02 5.74 34.38
C GLN A 57 0.11 5.47 32.88
N ARG A 58 0.90 6.28 32.16
CA ARG A 58 1.16 6.11 30.73
C ARG A 58 2.47 5.37 30.44
N ALA A 59 3.24 5.00 31.47
CA ALA A 59 4.60 4.52 31.36
C ALA A 59 5.45 5.40 30.40
N THR A 60 5.40 6.73 30.60
CA THR A 60 6.04 7.71 29.70
C THR A 60 7.03 8.58 30.45
N ALA A 61 8.27 8.64 29.95
CA ALA A 61 9.30 9.56 30.40
C ALA A 61 9.29 10.82 29.55
N TYR A 62 9.13 11.97 30.19
CA TYR A 62 9.14 13.28 29.55
C TYR A 62 10.46 13.99 29.78
N PHE A 63 10.86 14.75 28.77
CA PHE A 63 12.06 15.59 28.73
C PHE A 63 11.59 17.01 28.43
N THR A 64 11.73 17.92 29.38
CA THR A 64 11.09 19.25 29.30
C THR A 64 12.00 20.35 29.79
N ASP A 65 11.89 21.53 29.19
CA ASP A 65 12.58 22.75 29.64
C ASP A 65 11.56 23.70 30.30
N THR A 66 11.85 24.22 31.50
CA THR A 66 10.95 25.13 32.22
C THR A 66 10.80 26.51 31.57
N ARG A 67 11.64 26.84 30.58
CA ARG A 67 11.65 28.06 29.75
C ARG A 67 11.74 27.73 28.25
N PRO A 68 10.67 27.19 27.64
CA PRO A 68 10.69 26.70 26.25
C PRO A 68 10.79 27.80 25.16
N THR A 69 10.95 29.07 25.53
CA THR A 69 10.76 30.21 24.62
C THR A 69 11.95 30.59 23.74
N ALA A 70 13.17 30.07 24.00
CA ALA A 70 14.34 30.34 23.16
C ALA A 70 15.49 29.36 23.43
N SER A 71 15.91 28.63 22.39
CA SER A 71 17.14 27.84 22.40
C SER A 71 18.39 28.74 22.33
N PRO A 72 19.58 28.21 22.66
CA PRO A 72 20.85 28.88 22.39
C PRO A 72 21.04 29.23 20.91
N ALA A 73 21.89 30.21 20.61
CA ALA A 73 22.14 30.66 19.23
C ALA A 73 22.76 29.56 18.34
N GLU A 74 23.40 28.57 18.95
CA GLU A 74 23.93 27.36 18.33
C GLU A 74 22.84 26.45 17.75
N PHE A 75 21.59 26.62 18.21
CA PHE A 75 20.40 25.88 17.80
C PHE A 75 19.33 26.81 17.20
N ASP A 76 19.77 27.84 16.47
CA ASP A 76 18.95 28.80 15.71
C ASP A 76 18.00 29.71 16.52
N GLY A 77 18.06 29.68 17.86
CA GLY A 77 17.26 30.56 18.73
C GLY A 77 15.75 30.32 18.67
N THR A 78 15.32 29.14 18.23
CA THR A 78 13.93 28.71 18.10
C THR A 78 13.35 28.24 19.44
N SER A 79 12.03 28.14 19.57
CA SER A 79 11.43 27.60 20.80
C SER A 79 11.80 26.12 20.98
N ILE A 80 12.08 25.74 22.22
CA ILE A 80 12.45 24.39 22.62
C ILE A 80 11.16 23.57 22.79
N GLY A 81 11.14 22.36 22.24
CA GLY A 81 9.99 21.44 22.35
C GLY A 81 10.10 20.47 23.52
N VAL A 82 9.22 19.47 23.54
CA VAL A 82 9.20 18.38 24.54
C VAL A 82 9.56 17.06 23.86
N GLY A 83 10.41 16.28 24.52
CA GLY A 83 10.68 14.88 24.17
C GLY A 83 9.85 13.93 25.01
N GLY A 84 9.50 12.76 24.46
CA GLY A 84 8.81 11.70 25.17
C GLY A 84 9.29 10.31 24.76
N ILE A 85 9.45 9.43 25.75
CA ILE A 85 9.72 8.00 25.57
C ILE A 85 8.65 7.21 26.30
N ARG A 86 7.83 6.46 25.57
CA ARG A 86 6.83 5.56 26.13
C ARG A 86 7.27 4.11 26.02
N PHE A 87 7.11 3.37 27.11
CA PHE A 87 7.26 1.91 27.09
C PHE A 87 6.02 1.30 26.46
N LEU A 88 6.25 0.48 25.43
CA LEU A 88 5.22 -0.26 24.69
C LEU A 88 5.14 -1.70 25.21
N GLU A 89 6.29 -2.28 25.54
CA GLU A 89 6.46 -3.63 26.08
C GLU A 89 7.57 -3.60 27.12
N THR A 90 7.35 -4.33 28.21
CA THR A 90 8.36 -4.64 29.22
C THR A 90 8.61 -6.15 29.20
N PRO A 91 9.70 -6.65 29.82
CA PRO A 91 9.89 -8.10 29.97
C PRO A 91 8.65 -8.77 30.57
N GLY A 92 8.35 -9.97 30.10
CA GLY A 92 7.22 -10.76 30.56
C GLY A 92 7.53 -11.52 31.84
N ASN A 93 6.49 -11.94 32.58
CA ASN A 93 6.65 -12.86 33.70
C ASN A 93 5.64 -14.00 33.68
N ALA A 94 5.70 -14.80 32.63
CA ALA A 94 4.76 -15.86 32.37
C ALA A 94 4.85 -17.10 33.30
N ALA A 95 5.44 -17.00 34.49
CA ALA A 95 5.74 -18.13 35.36
C ALA A 95 5.33 -17.91 36.82
N ASP A 96 4.65 -16.80 37.15
CA ASP A 96 4.29 -16.44 38.52
C ASP A 96 2.84 -16.75 38.89
N GLY A 97 2.00 -17.11 37.91
CA GLY A 97 0.60 -17.47 38.07
C GLY A 97 -0.32 -16.25 38.16
N ILE A 98 0.16 -15.08 37.75
CA ILE A 98 -0.49 -13.79 37.91
C ILE A 98 -0.66 -13.13 36.54
N ASP A 99 -1.77 -12.40 36.39
CA ASP A 99 -2.05 -11.54 35.24
C ASP A 99 -1.41 -10.18 35.53
N ASN A 100 -0.11 -10.03 35.25
CA ASN A 100 0.70 -8.90 35.72
C ASN A 100 0.30 -7.58 35.07
N ASP A 101 -0.03 -7.60 33.79
CA ASP A 101 -0.53 -6.42 33.08
C ASP A 101 -2.06 -6.29 33.14
N GLY A 102 -2.75 -7.27 33.73
CA GLY A 102 -4.17 -7.29 34.06
C GLY A 102 -5.10 -7.46 32.85
N ASP A 103 -4.61 -7.88 31.69
CA ASP A 103 -5.33 -7.85 30.42
C ASP A 103 -6.36 -9.00 30.24
N ALA A 104 -6.35 -10.04 31.08
CA ALA A 104 -7.33 -11.13 31.06
C ALA A 104 -8.79 -10.65 31.05
N ASP A 105 -9.06 -9.58 31.79
CA ASP A 105 -10.38 -8.97 31.90
C ASP A 105 -10.90 -8.36 30.57
N PHE A 106 -10.07 -8.22 29.52
CA PHE A 106 -10.53 -7.88 28.16
C PHE A 106 -11.22 -9.05 27.46
N TYR A 107 -10.98 -10.28 27.91
CA TYR A 107 -11.47 -11.53 27.31
C TYR A 107 -12.57 -12.21 28.15
N ILE A 108 -13.03 -11.54 29.22
CA ILE A 108 -14.03 -12.06 30.15
C ILE A 108 -15.30 -11.21 30.07
N ARG A 109 -16.39 -11.77 29.54
CA ARG A 109 -17.64 -11.03 29.27
C ARG A 109 -18.25 -10.33 30.49
N GLU A 110 -18.06 -10.86 31.70
CA GLU A 110 -18.54 -10.27 32.95
C GLU A 110 -17.72 -9.05 33.41
N SER A 111 -16.53 -8.86 32.83
CA SER A 111 -15.67 -7.73 33.16
C SER A 111 -16.24 -6.40 32.68
N ILE A 112 -16.02 -5.35 33.45
CA ILE A 112 -16.40 -3.97 33.09
C ILE A 112 -15.59 -3.40 31.92
N ILE A 113 -14.47 -4.05 31.56
CA ILE A 113 -13.59 -3.64 30.47
C ILE A 113 -13.51 -4.66 29.33
N PHE A 114 -14.44 -5.64 29.32
CA PHE A 114 -14.52 -6.61 28.23
C PHE A 114 -14.55 -5.94 26.85
N ASP A 115 -13.69 -6.39 25.94
CA ASP A 115 -13.74 -5.95 24.55
C ASP A 115 -14.57 -6.95 23.73
N ALA A 116 -15.72 -6.50 23.24
CA ALA A 116 -16.62 -7.35 22.46
C ALA A 116 -16.04 -7.82 21.11
N ARG A 117 -14.88 -7.29 20.70
CA ARG A 117 -14.13 -7.77 19.53
C ARG A 117 -13.30 -9.02 19.84
N ASN A 118 -13.00 -9.27 21.11
CA ASN A 118 -12.21 -10.41 21.57
C ASN A 118 -13.09 -11.64 21.81
N PRO A 119 -12.55 -12.87 21.65
CA PRO A 119 -13.25 -14.07 22.06
C PRO A 119 -13.42 -14.10 23.59
N ASP A 120 -14.50 -14.73 24.04
CA ASP A 120 -14.70 -14.99 25.48
C ASP A 120 -13.96 -16.27 25.87
N LEU A 121 -12.76 -16.12 26.43
CA LEU A 121 -11.88 -17.26 26.70
C LEU A 121 -12.40 -18.17 27.82
N VAL A 122 -13.27 -17.66 28.69
CA VAL A 122 -13.89 -18.46 29.78
C VAL A 122 -14.93 -19.43 29.24
N ASP A 123 -15.60 -19.11 28.12
CA ASP A 123 -16.62 -20.00 27.54
C ASP A 123 -16.02 -21.38 27.19
N ASN A 124 -14.77 -21.46 26.71
CA ASN A 124 -14.14 -22.73 26.33
C ASN A 124 -13.78 -23.64 27.52
N LEU A 125 -13.70 -23.08 28.73
CA LEU A 125 -13.33 -23.79 29.95
C LEU A 125 -14.51 -24.52 30.61
N LEU A 126 -15.74 -24.24 30.16
CA LEU A 126 -16.95 -24.81 30.72
C LEU A 126 -17.21 -26.21 30.17
N GLU A 127 -17.67 -27.13 31.02
CA GLU A 127 -18.06 -28.49 30.62
C GLU A 127 -19.10 -28.50 29.48
N SER A 128 -20.00 -27.50 29.44
CA SER A 128 -20.99 -27.35 28.37
C SER A 128 -20.38 -27.13 26.99
N ASN A 129 -19.13 -26.64 26.94
CA ASN A 129 -18.38 -26.33 25.72
C ASN A 129 -17.13 -27.22 25.58
N GLY A 130 -17.05 -28.33 26.32
CA GLY A 130 -15.94 -29.29 26.22
C GLY A 130 -14.82 -29.11 27.24
N GLY A 131 -14.91 -28.10 28.11
CA GLY A 131 -13.95 -27.83 29.19
C GLY A 131 -14.12 -28.70 30.45
N PHE A 132 -13.64 -28.19 31.58
CA PHE A 132 -13.49 -28.94 32.85
C PHE A 132 -14.29 -28.37 34.03
N PHE A 133 -14.82 -27.15 33.93
CA PHE A 133 -15.49 -26.49 35.04
C PHE A 133 -17.00 -26.41 34.82
N VAL A 134 -17.77 -26.53 35.90
CA VAL A 134 -19.23 -26.71 35.84
C VAL A 134 -19.91 -25.44 35.34
N ASP A 135 -19.46 -24.27 35.81
CA ASP A 135 -20.00 -22.98 35.40
C ASP A 135 -18.98 -21.83 35.50
N ARG A 136 -19.37 -20.66 34.97
CA ARG A 136 -18.52 -19.46 34.94
C ARG A 136 -18.21 -18.91 36.34
N THR A 137 -19.11 -19.09 37.30
CA THR A 137 -18.90 -18.61 38.68
C THR A 137 -17.79 -19.42 39.34
N GLU A 138 -17.77 -20.73 39.11
CA GLU A 138 -16.68 -21.60 39.55
C GLU A 138 -15.33 -21.10 39.01
N VAL A 139 -15.25 -20.88 37.70
CA VAL A 139 -14.02 -20.38 37.05
C VAL A 139 -13.62 -19.02 37.62
N LEU A 140 -14.50 -18.02 37.58
CA LEU A 140 -14.17 -16.63 37.88
C LEU A 140 -13.98 -16.32 39.36
N GLU A 141 -14.68 -17.02 40.26
CA GLU A 141 -14.61 -16.75 41.70
C GLU A 141 -13.69 -17.72 42.44
N ASN A 142 -13.41 -18.92 41.90
CA ASN A 142 -12.66 -19.95 42.61
C ASN A 142 -11.40 -20.43 41.90
N VAL A 143 -11.33 -20.40 40.56
CA VAL A 143 -10.16 -20.88 39.80
C VAL A 143 -9.25 -19.73 39.38
N ILE A 144 -9.81 -18.64 38.85
CA ILE A 144 -9.08 -17.42 38.44
C ILE A 144 -9.64 -16.14 39.12
N PRO A 145 -9.69 -16.09 40.46
CA PRO A 145 -10.24 -14.95 41.18
C PRO A 145 -9.39 -13.69 41.06
N LEU A 146 -10.00 -12.55 41.38
CA LEU A 146 -9.28 -11.30 41.58
C LEU A 146 -8.55 -11.30 42.93
N PHE A 147 -7.40 -10.64 42.98
CA PHE A 147 -6.72 -10.36 44.25
C PHE A 147 -7.61 -9.58 45.21
N THR A 148 -7.54 -9.95 46.49
CA THR A 148 -8.20 -9.22 47.58
C THR A 148 -7.15 -8.78 48.60
N VAL A 149 -7.53 -7.89 49.52
CA VAL A 149 -6.66 -7.52 50.65
C VAL A 149 -6.19 -8.75 51.44
N ASN A 150 -7.00 -9.83 51.48
CA ASN A 150 -6.65 -11.04 52.21
C ASN A 150 -5.63 -11.92 51.50
N SER A 151 -5.46 -11.77 50.19
CA SER A 151 -4.50 -12.55 49.40
C SER A 151 -3.05 -12.31 49.84
N PHE A 152 -2.76 -11.15 50.42
CA PHE A 152 -1.41 -10.74 50.86
C PHE A 152 -1.16 -10.97 52.37
N ASN A 153 -2.12 -11.58 53.07
CA ASN A 153 -2.00 -11.83 54.50
C ASN A 153 -1.11 -13.04 54.78
N GLN A 154 -0.43 -13.03 55.93
CA GLN A 154 0.29 -14.19 56.45
C GLN A 154 -0.62 -15.43 56.57
N ARG A 155 -0.13 -16.58 56.13
CA ARG A 155 -0.84 -17.86 56.13
C ARG A 155 -0.25 -18.81 57.18
N THR A 156 -1.12 -19.51 57.91
CA THR A 156 -0.71 -20.62 58.79
C THR A 156 -1.20 -21.92 58.20
N ILE A 157 -0.27 -22.80 57.82
CA ILE A 157 -0.54 -24.06 57.16
C ILE A 157 -0.40 -25.19 58.18
N LEU A 158 -1.48 -25.93 58.41
CA LEU A 158 -1.53 -27.07 59.33
C LEU A 158 -1.33 -28.41 58.59
N PRO A 159 -0.96 -29.49 59.29
CA PRO A 159 -0.89 -30.81 58.69
C PRO A 159 -2.17 -31.20 57.93
N ASN A 160 -1.99 -31.85 56.78
CA ASN A 160 -3.03 -32.24 55.83
C ASN A 160 -3.72 -31.09 55.06
N GLN A 161 -3.33 -29.83 55.26
CA GLN A 161 -3.82 -28.73 54.43
C GLN A 161 -3.11 -28.68 53.07
N PRO A 162 -3.77 -28.22 52.00
CA PRO A 162 -3.14 -28.06 50.68
C PRO A 162 -1.90 -27.16 50.70
N ILE A 163 -0.86 -27.60 50.00
CA ILE A 163 0.35 -26.81 49.70
C ILE A 163 0.72 -27.01 48.24
N ILE A 164 1.34 -25.99 47.66
CA ILE A 164 1.86 -26.06 46.30
C ILE A 164 3.39 -26.05 46.37
N LEU A 165 4.02 -26.92 45.59
CA LEU A 165 5.46 -26.90 45.35
C LEU A 165 5.68 -26.62 43.87
N ILE A 166 6.78 -25.97 43.51
CA ILE A 166 7.10 -25.65 42.12
C ILE A 166 8.32 -26.47 41.71
N ASP A 167 8.23 -27.20 40.61
CA ASP A 167 9.37 -27.98 40.09
C ASP A 167 10.37 -27.12 39.29
N ASP A 168 11.43 -27.74 38.77
CA ASP A 168 12.48 -27.03 38.03
C ASP A 168 11.99 -26.52 36.65
N ASP A 169 10.87 -27.02 36.13
CA ASP A 169 10.24 -26.57 34.88
C ASP A 169 9.16 -25.50 35.13
N GLY A 170 8.92 -25.12 36.39
CA GLY A 170 7.90 -24.15 36.78
C GLY A 170 6.49 -24.73 36.91
N ASN A 171 6.33 -26.06 36.87
CA ASN A 171 5.02 -26.67 37.06
C ASN A 171 4.63 -26.67 38.55
N ARG A 172 3.32 -26.54 38.81
CA ARG A 172 2.76 -26.49 40.16
C ARG A 172 2.36 -27.90 40.59
N ILE A 173 3.09 -28.44 41.55
CA ILE A 173 2.82 -29.72 42.21
C ILE A 173 1.80 -29.48 43.32
N LEU A 174 0.60 -29.99 43.11
CA LEU A 174 -0.50 -29.96 44.07
C LEU A 174 -0.29 -31.09 45.07
N THR A 175 -0.12 -30.77 46.36
CA THR A 175 -0.03 -31.81 47.40
C THR A 175 -0.58 -31.30 48.73
N ARG A 176 -0.47 -32.11 49.79
CA ARG A 176 -0.89 -31.73 51.14
C ARG A 176 0.31 -31.70 52.08
N TYR A 177 0.23 -30.82 53.07
CA TYR A 177 1.20 -30.74 54.15
C TYR A 177 1.31 -32.11 54.84
N PRO A 178 2.53 -32.65 55.01
CA PRO A 178 2.72 -34.01 55.52
C PRO A 178 2.23 -34.15 56.97
N VAL A 179 1.52 -35.24 57.24
CA VAL A 179 1.16 -35.64 58.61
C VAL A 179 2.30 -36.49 59.17
N SER A 180 3.22 -35.86 59.90
CA SER A 180 4.44 -36.49 60.43
C SER A 180 4.73 -36.03 61.85
N THR A 181 5.38 -36.88 62.65
CA THR A 181 5.89 -36.53 63.99
C THR A 181 7.29 -35.90 63.94
N GLU A 182 8.00 -36.03 62.83
CA GLU A 182 9.32 -35.44 62.57
C GLU A 182 9.24 -34.43 61.43
N PRO A 183 10.08 -33.39 61.39
CA PRO A 183 10.14 -32.46 60.26
C PRO A 183 10.37 -33.20 58.93
N VAL A 184 9.65 -32.79 57.89
CA VAL A 184 9.78 -33.34 56.53
C VAL A 184 10.37 -32.26 55.63
N THR A 185 11.44 -32.59 54.89
CA THR A 185 12.00 -31.69 53.88
C THR A 185 11.32 -31.95 52.55
N VAL A 186 10.79 -30.88 51.95
CA VAL A 186 10.27 -30.86 50.56
C VAL A 186 11.16 -29.96 49.72
N ARG A 187 11.08 -30.10 48.39
CA ARG A 187 11.82 -29.25 47.44
C ARG A 187 10.84 -28.42 46.62
N SER A 188 11.09 -27.12 46.51
CA SER A 188 10.31 -26.18 45.68
C SER A 188 11.23 -25.11 45.08
N GLN A 189 11.10 -24.82 43.79
CA GLN A 189 11.99 -23.93 43.02
C GLN A 189 13.48 -24.22 43.28
N GLY A 190 13.88 -25.49 43.21
CA GLY A 190 15.25 -25.93 43.50
C GLY A 190 15.73 -25.82 44.96
N ARG A 191 14.90 -25.34 45.89
CA ARG A 191 15.25 -25.09 47.31
C ARG A 191 14.64 -26.12 48.25
N ASP A 192 15.39 -26.48 49.29
CA ASP A 192 14.93 -27.37 50.35
C ASP A 192 14.14 -26.57 51.42
N ILE A 193 12.89 -26.94 51.65
CA ILE A 193 11.99 -26.32 52.63
C ILE A 193 11.68 -27.33 53.73
N VAL A 194 11.93 -26.96 54.99
CA VAL A 194 11.69 -27.83 56.15
C VAL A 194 10.28 -27.59 56.69
N LEU A 195 9.42 -28.59 56.60
CA LEU A 195 8.04 -28.57 57.09
C LEU A 195 7.96 -29.16 58.51
N PRO A 196 7.75 -28.36 59.57
CA PRO A 196 7.65 -28.85 60.95
C PRO A 196 6.34 -29.66 61.21
N PRO A 197 6.35 -30.61 62.18
CA PRO A 197 5.18 -31.44 62.52
C PRO A 197 3.90 -30.68 62.90
N ASN A 198 4.02 -29.48 63.47
CA ASN A 198 2.90 -28.70 64.01
C ASN A 198 2.34 -27.67 63.03
N GLY A 199 2.79 -27.68 61.77
CA GLY A 199 2.44 -26.68 60.77
C GLY A 199 3.43 -25.51 60.69
N LEU A 200 3.36 -24.77 59.60
CA LEU A 200 4.27 -23.68 59.24
C LEU A 200 3.50 -22.38 59.08
N THR A 201 4.05 -21.29 59.59
CA THR A 201 3.55 -19.94 59.33
C THR A 201 4.42 -19.31 58.26
N VAL A 202 3.79 -18.88 57.17
CA VAL A 202 4.47 -18.38 55.98
C VAL A 202 3.89 -17.03 55.56
N ARG A 203 4.75 -16.21 54.96
CA ARG A 203 4.41 -14.90 54.42
C ARG A 203 5.47 -14.55 53.39
N GLU A 204 5.02 -13.86 52.36
CA GLU A 204 5.84 -13.22 51.34
C GLU A 204 6.93 -12.24 51.83
N ASP A 205 8.07 -12.26 51.15
CA ASP A 205 9.16 -11.30 51.33
C ASP A 205 8.82 -9.94 50.72
N THR A 206 8.57 -8.93 51.57
CA THR A 206 8.09 -7.61 51.13
C THR A 206 8.95 -6.46 51.64
N LEU A 207 9.31 -5.55 50.73
CA LEU A 207 9.86 -4.22 51.03
C LEU A 207 8.91 -3.14 50.50
N ASN A 208 8.39 -2.29 51.38
CA ASN A 208 7.35 -1.29 51.03
C ASN A 208 6.12 -1.89 50.30
N GLY A 209 5.80 -3.16 50.59
CA GLY A 209 4.70 -3.89 49.94
C GLY A 209 5.02 -4.47 48.57
N ARG A 210 6.30 -4.48 48.14
CA ARG A 210 6.74 -5.09 46.87
C ARG A 210 7.78 -6.18 47.12
N HIS A 211 7.77 -7.22 46.28
CA HIS A 211 8.53 -8.45 46.48
C HIS A 211 9.88 -8.36 45.79
N LEU A 212 10.85 -9.12 46.30
CA LEU A 212 12.25 -8.91 45.97
C LEU A 212 13.00 -10.18 45.57
N ASN A 213 12.39 -11.36 45.68
CA ASN A 213 13.15 -12.61 45.71
C ASN A 213 12.79 -13.63 44.61
N LEU A 214 11.72 -13.44 43.83
CA LEU A 214 11.23 -14.32 42.76
C LEU A 214 10.91 -15.73 43.28
N ILE A 215 10.24 -15.78 44.43
CA ILE A 215 10.05 -16.98 45.21
C ILE A 215 8.60 -17.08 45.69
N ASP A 216 8.03 -18.28 45.64
CA ASP A 216 6.81 -18.62 46.39
C ASP A 216 7.20 -18.86 47.86
N ASP A 217 7.06 -17.84 48.71
CA ASP A 217 7.36 -17.92 50.13
C ASP A 217 6.20 -18.51 50.94
N ASN A 218 4.99 -18.52 50.39
CA ASN A 218 3.75 -18.86 51.10
C ASN A 218 3.10 -20.21 50.71
N LEU A 219 3.74 -20.94 49.79
CA LEU A 219 3.36 -22.28 49.31
C LEU A 219 1.94 -22.32 48.75
N ASN A 220 1.52 -21.26 48.05
CA ASN A 220 0.26 -21.18 47.32
C ASN A 220 0.44 -21.33 45.81
N GLY A 221 1.67 -21.43 45.31
CA GLY A 221 1.98 -21.62 43.89
C GLY A 221 2.12 -20.33 43.09
N LEU A 222 1.89 -19.17 43.71
CA LEU A 222 2.13 -17.86 43.13
C LEU A 222 3.52 -17.36 43.53
N ILE A 223 4.15 -16.59 42.66
CA ILE A 223 5.50 -16.07 42.90
C ILE A 223 5.41 -14.54 43.04
N ASP A 224 5.97 -13.98 44.11
CA ASP A 224 6.15 -12.53 44.30
C ASP A 224 4.85 -11.67 44.18
N GLU A 225 3.78 -12.00 44.92
CA GLU A 225 2.48 -11.29 44.78
C GLU A 225 2.48 -9.85 45.33
N ASN A 226 2.83 -8.89 44.47
CA ASN A 226 2.98 -7.48 44.77
C ASN A 226 1.66 -6.72 44.96
N GLN A 227 1.27 -6.50 46.22
CA GLN A 227 0.03 -5.81 46.58
C GLN A 227 -0.23 -4.47 45.82
N PRO A 228 0.67 -3.46 45.82
CA PRO A 228 0.44 -2.24 45.03
C PRO A 228 0.17 -2.48 43.54
N ASN A 229 0.86 -3.45 42.93
CA ASN A 229 0.75 -3.73 41.50
C ASN A 229 -0.48 -4.61 41.19
N HIS A 230 -0.80 -5.58 42.05
CA HIS A 230 -1.82 -6.59 41.79
C HIS A 230 -3.18 -6.29 42.42
N LEU A 231 -3.25 -5.45 43.47
CA LEU A 231 -4.51 -5.02 44.09
C LEU A 231 -5.02 -3.66 43.57
N THR A 232 -4.09 -2.79 43.14
CA THR A 232 -4.38 -1.39 42.80
C THR A 232 -3.78 -0.94 41.47
N LEU A 233 -3.78 -1.84 40.47
CA LEU A 233 -3.29 -1.52 39.14
C LEU A 233 -4.13 -0.40 38.51
N SER A 234 -3.48 0.66 38.05
CA SER A 234 -4.14 1.82 37.45
C SER A 234 -3.79 1.95 35.97
N ARG A 235 -4.80 2.00 35.10
CA ARG A 235 -4.62 2.13 33.64
C ARG A 235 -5.60 3.12 33.03
N PHE A 236 -5.23 3.72 31.91
CA PHE A 236 -6.16 4.45 31.06
C PHE A 236 -6.94 3.48 30.18
N LEU A 237 -8.26 3.60 30.18
CA LEU A 237 -9.12 2.95 29.20
C LEU A 237 -9.00 3.66 27.84
N PRO A 238 -9.38 3.02 26.71
CA PRO A 238 -9.33 3.65 25.38
C PRO A 238 -10.09 4.99 25.29
N ASN A 239 -11.07 5.21 26.16
CA ASN A 239 -11.82 6.48 26.25
C ASN A 239 -11.15 7.57 27.12
N GLY A 240 -9.93 7.34 27.61
CA GLY A 240 -9.16 8.26 28.44
C GLY A 240 -9.51 8.25 29.94
N THR A 241 -10.42 7.37 30.39
CA THR A 241 -10.78 7.25 31.81
C THR A 241 -9.72 6.44 32.57
N LEU A 242 -9.25 6.95 33.71
CA LEU A 242 -8.38 6.19 34.61
C LEU A 242 -9.19 5.19 35.45
N LEU A 243 -8.81 3.92 35.39
CA LEU A 243 -9.41 2.84 36.18
C LEU A 243 -8.36 2.20 37.09
N THR A 244 -8.65 2.10 38.38
CA THR A 244 -7.85 1.34 39.36
C THR A 244 -8.57 0.06 39.75
N ARG A 245 -7.95 -1.10 39.59
CA ARG A 245 -8.55 -2.41 39.90
C ARG A 245 -7.50 -3.47 40.31
N PRO A 246 -7.92 -4.55 41.01
CA PRO A 246 -7.09 -5.74 41.14
C PRO A 246 -6.96 -6.51 39.82
N VAL A 247 -5.92 -7.34 39.72
CA VAL A 247 -5.70 -8.30 38.63
C VAL A 247 -6.10 -9.72 39.04
N ARG A 248 -6.10 -10.65 38.07
CA ARG A 248 -6.42 -12.06 38.29
C ARG A 248 -5.17 -12.88 38.61
N TYR A 249 -5.38 -14.07 39.15
CA TYR A 249 -4.33 -15.05 39.37
C TYR A 249 -4.91 -16.47 39.32
N ILE A 250 -4.08 -17.47 39.11
CA ILE A 250 -4.48 -18.88 39.16
C ILE A 250 -4.50 -19.34 40.61
N ASN A 251 -5.69 -19.67 41.12
CA ASN A 251 -5.85 -20.21 42.46
C ASN A 251 -5.51 -21.70 42.50
N TYR A 252 -4.22 -22.03 42.59
CA TYR A 252 -3.75 -23.41 42.73
C TYR A 252 -4.25 -24.12 44.02
N LEU A 253 -4.78 -23.36 44.98
CA LEU A 253 -5.41 -23.89 46.20
C LEU A 253 -6.92 -24.14 46.04
N TYR A 254 -7.45 -24.08 44.81
CA TYR A 254 -8.84 -24.41 44.53
C TYR A 254 -9.19 -25.80 45.08
N GLY A 255 -10.27 -25.88 45.86
CA GLY A 255 -10.62 -27.08 46.62
C GLY A 255 -10.80 -28.32 45.75
N GLY A 256 -11.41 -28.18 44.57
CA GLY A 256 -11.68 -29.28 43.65
C GLY A 256 -10.43 -29.99 43.16
N PHE A 257 -9.28 -29.30 43.07
CA PHE A 257 -8.02 -29.93 42.67
C PHE A 257 -7.49 -30.98 43.67
N PHE A 258 -7.98 -30.96 44.91
CA PHE A 258 -7.51 -31.85 45.97
C PHE A 258 -8.51 -32.95 46.34
N ASP A 259 -9.59 -33.13 45.57
CA ASP A 259 -10.60 -34.15 45.82
C ASP A 259 -10.00 -35.56 45.74
N ASP A 260 -9.09 -35.79 44.78
CA ASP A 260 -8.37 -37.06 44.61
C ASP A 260 -7.01 -37.12 45.33
N ILE A 261 -6.57 -36.02 45.94
CA ILE A 261 -5.29 -35.90 46.65
C ILE A 261 -5.56 -35.99 48.15
N GLY A 262 -5.69 -37.20 48.69
CA GLY A 262 -6.12 -37.39 50.09
C GLY A 262 -5.07 -37.05 51.17
N VAL A 263 -3.80 -37.44 50.95
CA VAL A 263 -2.70 -37.33 51.95
C VAL A 263 -1.33 -37.39 51.25
N TYR A 264 -0.34 -36.67 51.78
CA TYR A 264 1.06 -36.78 51.34
C TYR A 264 1.59 -38.23 51.38
N PRO A 265 2.33 -38.71 50.35
CA PRO A 265 2.93 -37.97 49.24
C PRO A 265 2.08 -37.99 47.95
N ALA A 266 0.76 -38.24 48.03
CA ALA A 266 -0.08 -38.10 46.84
C ALA A 266 0.04 -36.67 46.29
N ALA A 267 0.19 -36.56 44.98
CA ALA A 267 0.33 -35.30 44.29
C ALA A 267 -0.21 -35.39 42.86
N ASP A 268 -0.58 -34.25 42.32
CA ASP A 268 -0.82 -34.04 40.90
C ASP A 268 -0.06 -32.78 40.45
N THR A 269 -0.07 -32.49 39.16
CA THR A 269 0.68 -31.38 38.58
C THR A 269 -0.20 -30.56 37.67
N ILE A 270 -0.14 -29.24 37.78
CA ILE A 270 -0.62 -28.29 36.78
C ILE A 270 0.61 -27.74 36.06
N GLN A 271 0.65 -27.88 34.73
CA GLN A 271 1.74 -27.33 33.94
C GLN A 271 1.64 -25.80 33.86
N ARG A 272 2.78 -25.16 33.60
CA ARG A 272 2.81 -23.71 33.29
C ARG A 272 1.82 -23.39 32.16
N GLY A 273 1.13 -22.25 32.27
CA GLY A 273 0.08 -21.82 31.34
C GLY A 273 -1.26 -22.54 31.47
N LEU A 274 -1.38 -23.57 32.33
CA LEU A 274 -2.63 -24.32 32.54
C LEU A 274 -3.35 -23.94 33.83
N ILE A 275 -4.66 -24.17 33.84
CA ILE A 275 -5.51 -24.14 35.04
C ILE A 275 -6.16 -25.49 35.35
N VAL A 276 -5.78 -26.56 34.63
CA VAL A 276 -6.36 -27.90 34.76
C VAL A 276 -5.26 -28.91 35.17
N PRO A 277 -5.48 -29.76 36.19
CA PRO A 277 -4.53 -30.79 36.58
C PRO A 277 -4.28 -31.85 35.50
N ASN A 278 -3.04 -32.33 35.42
CA ASN A 278 -2.62 -33.33 34.44
C ASN A 278 -3.43 -34.64 34.54
N SER A 279 -3.85 -35.05 35.74
CA SER A 279 -4.67 -36.25 35.90
C SER A 279 -6.04 -36.10 35.22
N TRP A 280 -6.69 -34.94 35.36
CA TRP A 280 -7.99 -34.65 34.76
C TRP A 280 -7.90 -34.67 33.23
N ILE A 281 -6.84 -34.07 32.67
CA ILE A 281 -6.60 -34.06 31.22
C ILE A 281 -6.42 -35.49 30.70
N ARG A 282 -5.59 -36.31 31.36
CA ARG A 282 -5.38 -37.70 30.96
C ARG A 282 -6.65 -38.55 31.08
N GLU A 283 -7.48 -38.31 32.09
CA GLU A 283 -8.78 -38.97 32.23
C GLU A 283 -9.76 -38.54 31.11
N ARG A 284 -9.77 -37.26 30.74
CA ARG A 284 -10.55 -36.77 29.60
C ARG A 284 -10.07 -37.37 28.28
N MET A 285 -8.77 -37.45 28.04
CA MET A 285 -8.22 -38.11 26.85
C MET A 285 -8.58 -39.60 26.80
N ALA A 286 -8.67 -40.29 27.95
CA ALA A 286 -9.07 -41.69 28.00
C ALA A 286 -10.57 -41.91 27.71
N SER A 287 -11.41 -40.91 28.00
CA SER A 287 -12.87 -41.00 27.90
C SER A 287 -13.48 -40.29 26.67
N ASN A 288 -12.77 -39.35 26.06
CA ASN A 288 -13.21 -38.54 24.92
C ASN A 288 -12.19 -38.60 23.77
N SER A 289 -12.56 -39.25 22.66
CA SER A 289 -11.70 -39.39 21.48
C SER A 289 -11.37 -38.07 20.81
N ASP A 290 -12.31 -37.13 20.80
CA ASP A 290 -12.16 -35.87 20.06
C ASP A 290 -11.19 -34.95 20.80
N PHE A 291 -11.34 -34.87 22.13
CA PHE A 291 -10.37 -34.16 22.99
C PHE A 291 -8.99 -34.82 22.92
N LYS A 292 -8.93 -36.15 22.86
CA LYS A 292 -7.67 -36.88 22.69
C LYS A 292 -7.00 -36.51 21.36
N SER A 293 -7.73 -36.50 20.25
CA SER A 293 -7.21 -36.08 18.94
C SER A 293 -6.74 -34.64 18.96
N LEU A 294 -7.51 -33.70 19.55
CA LEU A 294 -7.10 -32.30 19.70
C LEU A 294 -5.70 -32.17 20.32
N VAL A 295 -5.44 -32.91 21.41
CA VAL A 295 -4.14 -32.91 22.08
C VAL A 295 -3.06 -33.63 21.27
N GLU A 296 -3.30 -34.87 20.84
CA GLU A 296 -2.28 -35.70 20.17
C GLU A 296 -1.88 -35.15 18.79
N ASP A 297 -2.83 -34.59 18.04
CA ASP A 297 -2.57 -34.02 16.71
C ASP A 297 -1.69 -32.76 16.82
N TYR A 298 -1.97 -31.91 17.80
CA TYR A 298 -1.15 -30.72 18.02
C TYR A 298 0.25 -31.06 18.54
N GLN A 299 0.36 -32.02 19.46
CA GLN A 299 1.65 -32.58 19.88
C GLN A 299 2.45 -33.12 18.68
N ALA A 300 1.79 -33.76 17.71
CA ALA A 300 2.43 -34.26 16.50
C ALA A 300 2.89 -33.14 15.56
N SER A 301 2.11 -32.06 15.42
CA SER A 301 2.51 -30.87 14.66
C SER A 301 3.76 -30.23 15.27
N LEU A 302 3.76 -29.94 16.58
CA LEU A 302 4.93 -29.35 17.28
C LEU A 302 6.19 -30.21 17.13
N LYS A 303 6.08 -31.54 17.27
CA LYS A 303 7.21 -32.46 17.08
C LYS A 303 7.78 -32.40 15.67
N THR A 304 6.90 -32.29 14.66
CA THR A 304 7.30 -32.14 13.26
C THR A 304 8.00 -30.80 13.03
N LEU A 305 7.42 -29.71 13.54
CA LEU A 305 7.89 -28.35 13.34
C LEU A 305 9.29 -28.13 13.93
N TYR A 306 9.50 -28.63 15.16
CA TYR A 306 10.72 -28.42 15.95
C TYR A 306 11.74 -29.56 15.88
N GLN A 307 11.53 -30.55 15.02
CA GLN A 307 12.46 -31.67 14.85
C GLN A 307 13.88 -31.18 14.55
N GLY A 308 14.85 -31.65 15.34
CA GLY A 308 16.27 -31.27 15.19
C GLY A 308 16.63 -29.88 15.72
N ARG A 309 15.68 -29.18 16.35
CA ARG A 309 15.90 -27.88 17.04
C ARG A 309 15.73 -28.00 18.54
N LEU A 310 14.64 -28.63 18.98
CA LEU A 310 14.36 -28.91 20.39
C LEU A 310 14.29 -30.42 20.63
N ASP A 311 14.38 -30.84 21.89
CA ASP A 311 14.10 -32.22 22.26
C ASP A 311 12.60 -32.47 22.13
N THR A 312 12.19 -33.26 21.14
CA THR A 312 10.78 -33.51 20.83
C THR A 312 10.02 -34.20 21.95
N SER A 313 10.71 -34.81 22.92
CA SER A 313 10.07 -35.44 24.09
C SER A 313 9.40 -34.43 25.02
N GLN A 314 9.80 -33.16 24.99
CA GLN A 314 9.13 -32.11 25.75
C GLN A 314 7.66 -31.94 25.34
N PHE A 315 7.32 -32.29 24.10
CA PHE A 315 5.96 -32.20 23.57
C PHE A 315 5.12 -33.46 23.84
N ASP A 316 5.67 -34.53 24.42
CA ASP A 316 4.89 -35.75 24.75
C ASP A 316 3.78 -35.49 25.79
N HIS A 317 3.94 -34.41 26.56
CA HIS A 317 3.02 -34.01 27.61
C HIS A 317 2.61 -32.55 27.46
N TYR A 318 2.65 -32.01 26.25
CA TYR A 318 2.14 -30.66 26.02
C TYR A 318 0.61 -30.70 26.01
N PHE A 319 -0.03 -30.09 27.02
CA PHE A 319 -1.49 -30.14 27.20
C PHE A 319 -2.18 -28.78 27.05
N GLN A 320 -1.46 -27.73 26.66
CA GLN A 320 -2.03 -26.40 26.45
C GLN A 320 -2.93 -26.39 25.22
N ASN A 321 -4.19 -26.00 25.44
CA ASN A 321 -5.23 -25.85 24.43
C ASN A 321 -6.39 -24.99 24.99
N VAL A 322 -7.37 -24.69 24.15
CA VAL A 322 -8.52 -23.82 24.51
C VAL A 322 -9.33 -24.28 25.73
N HIS A 323 -9.27 -25.56 26.11
CA HIS A 323 -10.03 -26.10 27.25
C HIS A 323 -9.23 -26.20 28.56
N THR A 324 -7.91 -26.04 28.51
CA THR A 324 -7.01 -26.30 29.65
C THR A 324 -6.19 -25.08 30.07
N SER A 325 -6.02 -24.12 29.16
CA SER A 325 -5.12 -22.97 29.34
C SER A 325 -5.74 -21.90 30.23
N ALA A 326 -4.88 -21.14 30.91
CA ALA A 326 -5.29 -19.96 31.64
C ALA A 326 -5.69 -18.83 30.66
N PRO A 327 -6.84 -18.15 30.86
CA PRO A 327 -7.26 -17.03 30.01
C PRO A 327 -6.38 -15.79 30.21
N MET A 328 -5.35 -15.61 29.37
CA MET A 328 -4.38 -14.49 29.47
C MET A 328 -3.85 -14.30 30.90
N ILE A 329 -3.39 -15.40 31.49
CA ILE A 329 -2.61 -15.37 32.72
C ILE A 329 -1.40 -16.24 32.46
N ASP A 330 -0.20 -15.79 32.85
CA ASP A 330 1.06 -16.49 32.56
C ASP A 330 1.32 -16.65 31.04
N GLU A 331 0.77 -15.80 30.16
CA GLU A 331 0.96 -15.87 28.70
C GLU A 331 2.37 -15.49 28.27
N SER A 332 2.91 -16.24 27.31
CA SER A 332 4.30 -16.16 26.91
C SER A 332 4.45 -16.29 25.41
N ARG A 333 5.22 -15.39 24.81
CA ARG A 333 5.64 -15.42 23.41
C ARG A 333 6.63 -16.54 23.01
N GLU A 334 6.70 -17.58 23.84
CA GLU A 334 7.54 -18.76 23.66
C GLU A 334 6.83 -20.04 24.15
N ASP A 335 5.52 -20.00 24.42
CA ASP A 335 4.77 -21.17 24.91
C ASP A 335 4.13 -22.00 23.79
N PHE A 336 4.21 -21.54 22.53
CA PHE A 336 3.67 -22.16 21.32
C PHE A 336 2.16 -22.05 21.16
N TYR A 337 1.43 -21.47 22.11
CA TYR A 337 -0.03 -21.44 22.15
C TYR A 337 -0.58 -20.06 21.80
N ASP A 338 -1.72 -20.02 21.11
CA ASP A 338 -2.48 -18.79 20.89
C ASP A 338 -3.24 -18.44 22.18
N ASN A 339 -2.63 -17.64 23.06
CA ASN A 339 -3.17 -17.32 24.39
C ASN A 339 -4.47 -16.51 24.28
N ASN A 340 -4.54 -15.63 23.28
CA ASN A 340 -5.59 -14.62 23.16
C ASN A 340 -6.76 -15.08 22.24
N GLY A 341 -6.54 -16.14 21.46
CA GLY A 341 -7.53 -16.78 20.59
C GLY A 341 -7.80 -16.06 19.27
N ASP A 342 -6.88 -15.21 18.79
CA ASP A 342 -7.05 -14.41 17.58
C ASP A 342 -6.33 -14.96 16.33
N TRP A 343 -5.60 -16.07 16.45
CA TRP A 343 -5.07 -16.84 15.31
C TRP A 343 -6.19 -17.60 14.58
N ARG A 344 -6.20 -17.55 13.25
CA ARG A 344 -7.20 -18.22 12.42
C ARG A 344 -6.57 -19.04 11.31
N ALA A 345 -6.85 -20.34 11.29
CA ALA A 345 -6.36 -21.25 10.25
C ALA A 345 -6.72 -20.85 8.80
N ALA A 346 -7.76 -20.05 8.58
CA ALA A 346 -8.13 -19.58 7.24
C ALA A 346 -7.21 -18.46 6.71
N ASP A 347 -6.62 -17.68 7.62
CA ASP A 347 -5.97 -16.40 7.33
C ASP A 347 -4.47 -16.41 7.70
N ASP A 348 -4.11 -17.11 8.78
CA ASP A 348 -2.79 -17.06 9.41
C ASP A 348 -1.94 -18.33 9.18
N ASP A 349 -2.53 -19.43 8.69
CA ASP A 349 -1.86 -20.74 8.46
C ASP A 349 -0.97 -20.71 7.19
N VAL A 350 0.13 -19.96 7.29
CA VAL A 350 1.09 -19.69 6.21
C VAL A 350 2.45 -20.37 6.44
N GLY A 351 2.58 -21.13 7.53
CA GLY A 351 3.81 -21.80 7.94
C GLY A 351 4.81 -20.93 8.67
N ILE A 352 5.84 -21.58 9.23
CA ILE A 352 6.77 -20.98 10.21
C ILE A 352 7.59 -19.78 9.68
N ASP A 353 7.74 -19.63 8.37
CA ASP A 353 8.44 -18.50 7.77
C ASP A 353 7.53 -17.25 7.60
N GLY A 354 6.23 -17.38 7.89
CA GLY A 354 5.26 -16.28 7.87
C GLY A 354 4.88 -15.84 6.45
N LEU A 355 5.13 -16.68 5.44
CA LEU A 355 4.92 -16.34 4.03
C LEU A 355 4.06 -17.40 3.33
N GLU A 356 2.93 -16.96 2.82
CA GLU A 356 1.98 -17.82 2.10
C GLU A 356 2.57 -18.35 0.77
N GLY A 357 2.31 -19.64 0.48
CA GLY A 357 2.63 -20.27 -0.80
C GLY A 357 4.09 -20.66 -0.96
N THR A 358 4.89 -20.66 0.11
CA THR A 358 6.29 -21.06 0.09
C THR A 358 6.49 -22.56 0.23
N GLY A 359 5.48 -23.30 0.71
CA GLY A 359 5.55 -24.70 1.08
C GLY A 359 6.34 -24.93 2.37
N SER A 360 6.32 -23.95 3.29
CA SER A 360 7.07 -24.00 4.54
C SER A 360 6.48 -25.00 5.52
N ARG A 361 7.25 -25.37 6.55
CA ARG A 361 6.76 -26.29 7.58
C ARG A 361 5.70 -25.56 8.43
N GLY A 362 4.60 -26.24 8.71
CA GLY A 362 3.45 -25.64 9.39
C GLY A 362 2.35 -25.20 8.42
N GLU A 363 2.68 -24.89 7.16
CA GLU A 363 1.71 -24.33 6.22
C GLU A 363 0.58 -25.32 5.86
N GLY A 364 -0.66 -24.88 6.06
CA GLY A 364 -1.89 -25.62 5.78
C GLY A 364 -2.12 -26.81 6.72
N ASP A 365 -1.49 -26.84 7.89
CA ASP A 365 -1.61 -27.94 8.86
C ASP A 365 -2.75 -27.75 9.87
N GLY A 366 -3.36 -26.57 9.92
CA GLY A 366 -4.47 -26.22 10.78
C GLY A 366 -4.09 -25.90 12.23
N PHE A 367 -2.81 -25.77 12.55
CA PHE A 367 -2.31 -25.42 13.88
C PHE A 367 -1.39 -24.19 13.83
N PRO A 368 -1.38 -23.35 14.88
CA PRO A 368 -0.52 -22.18 14.92
C PRO A 368 0.96 -22.59 14.92
N SER A 369 1.71 -22.06 13.97
CA SER A 369 3.14 -22.31 13.80
C SER A 369 3.99 -21.16 14.34
N SER A 370 4.28 -21.22 15.63
CA SER A 370 5.14 -20.26 16.32
C SER A 370 6.57 -20.20 15.75
N GLY A 371 7.15 -19.00 15.77
CA GLY A 371 8.57 -18.78 15.48
C GLY A 371 9.50 -18.97 16.68
N ALA A 372 8.98 -19.25 17.88
CA ALA A 372 9.72 -19.40 19.14
C ALA A 372 10.95 -20.32 19.00
N PHE A 373 12.07 -19.96 19.63
CA PHE A 373 13.36 -20.69 19.52
C PHE A 373 13.93 -20.89 18.10
N THR A 374 13.33 -20.27 17.07
CA THR A 374 13.83 -20.30 15.69
C THR A 374 14.38 -18.94 15.23
N ALA A 375 14.92 -18.89 14.01
CA ALA A 375 15.31 -17.63 13.35
C ALA A 375 14.17 -17.05 12.49
N PHE A 376 13.06 -17.78 12.36
CA PHE A 376 11.90 -17.36 11.60
C PHE A 376 10.93 -16.57 12.48
N PRO A 377 10.10 -15.70 11.88
CA PRO A 377 9.10 -14.95 12.62
C PRO A 377 8.01 -15.85 13.23
N GLY A 378 7.63 -16.95 12.56
CA GLY A 378 6.37 -17.65 12.83
C GLY A 378 5.25 -17.13 11.93
N GLU A 379 4.07 -17.75 12.06
CA GLU A 379 2.82 -17.24 11.47
C GLU A 379 2.39 -15.92 12.11
N SER A 380 1.40 -15.23 11.55
CA SER A 380 0.84 -14.01 12.18
C SER A 380 -0.01 -14.36 13.40
N ASN A 381 -0.17 -13.42 14.35
CA ASN A 381 -1.03 -13.59 15.52
C ASN A 381 -0.64 -14.81 16.40
N ILE A 382 0.66 -15.12 16.50
CA ILE A 382 1.16 -16.17 17.40
C ILE A 382 2.57 -15.84 17.91
N ASP A 383 2.78 -15.96 19.21
CA ASP A 383 4.03 -15.84 19.94
C ASP A 383 4.87 -14.62 19.49
N LYS A 384 5.94 -14.85 18.71
CA LYS A 384 6.86 -13.83 18.22
C LYS A 384 6.21 -12.78 17.32
N THR A 385 5.03 -13.06 16.78
CA THR A 385 4.26 -12.15 15.95
C THR A 385 2.98 -11.68 16.63
N ASP A 386 2.72 -12.07 17.88
CA ASP A 386 1.70 -11.43 18.68
C ASP A 386 2.34 -10.79 19.91
N VAL A 387 2.19 -9.48 20.02
CA VAL A 387 2.73 -8.74 21.17
C VAL A 387 1.86 -8.88 22.40
N ARG A 388 0.57 -9.21 22.22
CA ARG A 388 -0.41 -9.32 23.30
C ARG A 388 -0.21 -10.58 24.14
N GLU A 389 0.51 -11.57 23.64
CA GLU A 389 0.84 -12.80 24.37
C GLU A 389 2.03 -12.62 25.32
N THR A 390 2.23 -11.40 25.83
CA THR A 390 3.25 -11.13 26.84
C THR A 390 2.58 -10.71 28.12
N ASP A 391 2.75 -11.51 29.17
CA ASP A 391 2.36 -11.10 30.52
C ASP A 391 3.30 -10.02 31.06
N ALA A 392 3.04 -8.77 30.68
CA ALA A 392 3.96 -7.67 30.87
C ALA A 392 4.03 -7.20 32.34
N ILE A 393 5.21 -7.29 32.95
CA ILE A 393 5.43 -6.88 34.35
C ILE A 393 5.11 -5.39 34.60
N GLY A 394 5.33 -4.55 33.58
CA GLY A 394 5.24 -3.11 33.65
C GLY A 394 6.41 -2.43 34.37
N ILE A 395 6.33 -1.10 34.46
CA ILE A 395 7.35 -0.29 35.12
C ILE A 395 7.09 -0.22 36.62
N THR A 396 8.11 -0.59 37.40
CA THR A 396 7.99 -0.68 38.86
C THR A 396 8.86 0.32 39.60
N SER A 397 9.74 1.04 38.91
CA SER A 397 10.59 2.09 39.48
C SER A 397 10.94 3.16 38.44
N ALA A 398 10.93 4.42 38.87
CA ALA A 398 11.46 5.57 38.16
C ALA A 398 12.19 6.49 39.14
N THR A 399 13.50 6.64 38.93
CA THR A 399 14.38 7.41 39.82
C THR A 399 15.23 8.40 39.02
N PHE A 400 15.73 9.42 39.71
CA PHE A 400 16.41 10.57 39.09
C PHE A 400 17.76 10.79 39.75
N ARG A 401 18.75 11.21 38.95
CA ARG A 401 20.07 11.63 39.46
C ARG A 401 20.60 12.82 38.67
N PRO A 402 21.37 13.73 39.29
CA PRO A 402 22.15 14.73 38.55
C PRO A 402 22.99 14.10 37.43
N ALA A 403 22.98 14.72 36.25
CA ALA A 403 23.82 14.27 35.13
C ALA A 403 25.31 14.25 35.52
N GLY A 404 26.02 13.20 35.13
CA GLY A 404 27.42 12.98 35.53
C GLY A 404 27.62 12.63 37.02
N GLY A 405 26.53 12.54 37.80
CA GLY A 405 26.54 12.10 39.19
C GLY A 405 26.57 10.58 39.35
N LEU A 406 26.43 9.80 38.27
CA LEU A 406 26.53 8.34 38.29
C LEU A 406 28.01 7.91 38.40
N ASN A 407 28.38 7.28 39.51
CA ASN A 407 29.73 6.77 39.71
C ASN A 407 29.79 5.28 39.37
N LEU A 408 30.24 4.95 38.16
CA LEU A 408 30.44 3.57 37.71
C LEU A 408 31.77 2.96 38.18
N GLN A 409 32.65 3.75 38.82
CA GLN A 409 33.92 3.24 39.35
C GLN A 409 33.72 2.69 40.77
N GLY A 410 33.09 1.51 40.89
CA GLY A 410 33.35 0.62 42.03
C GLY A 410 32.17 0.04 42.81
N SER A 411 30.92 0.10 42.34
CA SER A 411 29.82 -0.62 43.00
C SER A 411 28.61 -0.75 42.09
N ASP A 412 28.57 -1.80 41.25
CA ASP A 412 27.35 -2.24 40.54
C ASP A 412 26.16 -2.39 41.50
N VAL A 413 26.46 -2.64 42.78
CA VAL A 413 25.52 -2.67 43.91
C VAL A 413 24.79 -1.34 44.09
N ASP A 414 25.38 -0.18 43.78
CA ASP A 414 24.69 1.12 43.88
C ASP A 414 23.62 1.24 42.79
N VAL A 415 23.94 0.88 41.55
CA VAL A 415 22.95 0.86 40.46
C VAL A 415 21.82 -0.11 40.79
N TRP A 416 22.17 -1.34 41.19
CA TRP A 416 21.21 -2.37 41.54
C TRP A 416 20.29 -1.96 42.71
N GLN A 417 20.87 -1.53 43.84
CA GLN A 417 20.11 -1.22 45.06
C GLN A 417 19.41 0.14 45.01
N THR A 418 19.91 1.08 44.21
CA THR A 418 19.38 2.45 44.18
C THR A 418 18.34 2.64 43.07
N HIS A 419 18.59 2.09 41.89
CA HIS A 419 17.84 2.39 40.66
C HIS A 419 17.07 1.19 40.10
N MET A 420 17.50 -0.05 40.36
CA MET A 420 16.88 -1.26 39.80
C MET A 420 15.93 -2.01 40.75
N LEU A 421 15.77 -1.55 42.01
CA LEU A 421 14.77 -2.14 42.91
C LEU A 421 13.36 -1.61 42.61
N PRO A 422 12.32 -2.47 42.63
CA PRO A 422 10.94 -2.04 42.46
C PRO A 422 10.48 -1.15 43.64
N GLY A 423 9.51 -0.28 43.38
CA GLY A 423 8.81 0.51 44.42
C GLY A 423 9.34 1.91 44.67
N ARG A 424 10.15 2.46 43.76
CA ARG A 424 10.70 3.80 43.88
C ARG A 424 10.17 4.69 42.77
N PHE A 425 9.21 5.56 43.11
CA PHE A 425 8.76 6.64 42.23
C PHE A 425 9.06 7.98 42.91
N GLY A 426 10.28 8.46 42.72
CA GLY A 426 10.70 9.76 43.23
C GLY A 426 10.24 10.88 42.30
N ALA A 427 10.07 12.10 42.81
CA ALA A 427 9.99 13.27 41.93
C ALA A 427 11.39 13.63 41.44
N ALA A 428 11.50 14.14 40.21
CA ALA A 428 12.73 14.75 39.73
C ALA A 428 13.12 15.95 40.61
N PRO A 429 14.43 16.22 40.79
CA PRO A 429 14.90 17.43 41.44
C PRO A 429 14.40 18.69 40.73
N ASP A 430 14.40 19.83 41.44
CA ASP A 430 14.06 21.12 40.83
C ASP A 430 15.07 21.50 39.73
N ALA A 431 14.56 22.13 38.67
CA ALA A 431 15.34 22.58 37.51
C ALA A 431 16.50 23.49 37.96
N SER A 432 17.71 22.95 37.88
CA SER A 432 18.95 23.63 38.29
C SER A 432 20.19 23.10 37.57
N GLN A 433 20.09 21.92 36.95
CA GLN A 433 21.12 21.20 36.23
C GLN A 433 20.44 20.06 35.43
N ASP A 434 21.15 19.52 34.44
CA ASP A 434 20.75 18.30 33.73
C ASP A 434 20.51 17.13 34.71
N THR A 435 19.49 16.34 34.43
CA THR A 435 19.07 15.22 35.28
C THR A 435 18.87 13.97 34.44
N ASP A 436 19.52 12.89 34.84
CA ASP A 436 19.35 11.56 34.28
C ASP A 436 18.12 10.87 34.89
N GLN A 437 17.34 10.17 34.06
CA GLN A 437 16.24 9.31 34.51
C GLN A 437 16.65 7.84 34.38
N PHE A 438 16.25 7.04 35.37
CA PHE A 438 16.48 5.60 35.44
C PHE A 438 15.13 4.92 35.63
N ILE A 439 14.67 4.23 34.58
CA ILE A 439 13.33 3.65 34.51
C ILE A 439 13.46 2.15 34.39
N THR A 440 12.85 1.41 35.32
CA THR A 440 13.19 0.01 35.56
C THR A 440 11.95 -0.88 35.62
N SER A 441 12.03 -2.05 34.99
CA SER A 441 11.09 -3.17 35.19
C SER A 441 11.26 -3.79 36.58
N SER A 442 10.30 -4.63 37.01
CA SER A 442 10.53 -5.51 38.15
C SER A 442 11.59 -6.57 37.84
N PHE A 443 11.84 -7.43 38.83
CA PHE A 443 12.62 -8.64 38.63
C PHE A 443 11.85 -9.66 37.80
N PHE A 444 12.59 -10.42 36.99
CA PHE A 444 12.09 -11.59 36.29
C PHE A 444 13.18 -12.66 36.19
N PRO A 445 12.82 -13.95 36.14
CA PRO A 445 13.77 -15.01 35.82
C PRO A 445 14.08 -15.02 34.32
N LEU A 446 15.32 -15.33 33.93
CA LEU A 446 15.69 -15.47 32.52
C LEU A 446 16.38 -16.82 32.29
N GLN A 447 15.60 -17.79 31.81
CA GLN A 447 16.06 -19.16 31.56
C GLN A 447 17.06 -19.22 30.40
N ARG A 448 17.96 -20.20 30.42
CA ARG A 448 18.93 -20.41 29.33
C ARG A 448 18.20 -20.60 27.99
N GLY A 449 18.63 -19.89 26.96
CA GLY A 449 18.03 -19.94 25.63
C GLY A 449 16.76 -19.10 25.43
N SER A 450 16.09 -18.68 26.51
CA SER A 450 14.89 -17.82 26.43
C SER A 450 15.22 -16.41 25.96
N ILE A 451 14.20 -15.73 25.42
CA ILE A 451 14.29 -14.36 24.92
C ILE A 451 13.25 -13.49 25.61
N GLU A 452 13.72 -12.44 26.27
CA GLU A 452 12.86 -11.37 26.80
C GLU A 452 12.92 -10.13 25.92
N ARG A 453 11.81 -9.40 25.87
CA ARG A 453 11.64 -8.25 24.99
C ARG A 453 11.33 -7.00 25.77
N PHE A 454 11.76 -5.88 25.22
CA PHE A 454 11.25 -4.59 25.61
C PHE A 454 11.21 -3.67 24.41
N ALA A 455 10.17 -2.85 24.33
CA ALA A 455 9.94 -1.94 23.21
C ALA A 455 9.59 -0.55 23.73
N VAL A 456 10.15 0.47 23.09
CA VAL A 456 9.84 1.88 23.39
C VAL A 456 9.53 2.66 22.13
N ALA A 457 8.56 3.57 22.23
CA ALA A 457 8.28 4.60 21.24
C ALA A 457 8.92 5.92 21.69
N VAL A 458 9.60 6.60 20.76
CA VAL A 458 10.30 7.86 21.03
C VAL A 458 9.83 8.92 20.06
N THR A 459 9.49 10.09 20.60
CA THR A 459 9.08 11.23 19.78
C THR A 459 9.50 12.55 20.43
N ALA A 460 9.45 13.62 19.64
CA ALA A 460 9.62 14.98 20.10
C ALA A 460 8.67 15.89 19.34
N ALA A 461 8.12 16.88 20.05
CA ALA A 461 7.15 17.80 19.46
C ALA A 461 7.33 19.23 19.97
N GLN A 462 6.98 20.19 19.10
CA GLN A 462 7.00 21.62 19.40
C GLN A 462 5.78 22.24 18.72
N ALA A 463 4.89 22.85 19.50
CA ALA A 463 3.63 23.44 19.07
C ALA A 463 3.68 24.98 18.99
N ASN A 464 4.88 25.56 19.02
CA ASN A 464 5.15 27.00 19.00
C ASN A 464 4.40 27.79 20.09
N THR A 465 4.24 27.22 21.29
CA THR A 465 3.59 27.88 22.42
C THR A 465 4.60 28.27 23.51
N PRO A 466 4.32 29.26 24.37
CA PRO A 466 5.26 29.69 25.42
C PRO A 466 5.34 28.72 26.62
N THR A 467 4.64 27.59 26.58
CA THR A 467 4.55 26.60 27.68
C THR A 467 4.56 25.18 27.13
N ASN A 468 5.08 24.22 27.89
CA ASN A 468 5.18 22.82 27.44
C ASN A 468 3.83 22.10 27.28
N ASN A 469 2.70 22.65 27.75
CA ASN A 469 1.42 21.92 27.77
C ASN A 469 0.98 21.43 26.38
N ALA A 470 1.02 22.31 25.37
CA ALA A 470 0.63 21.93 24.01
C ALA A 470 1.63 20.97 23.35
N ASP A 471 2.90 21.02 23.76
CA ASP A 471 3.95 20.12 23.28
C ASP A 471 3.76 18.72 23.90
N ILE A 472 3.47 18.64 25.20
CA ILE A 472 3.14 17.40 25.91
C ILE A 472 1.88 16.76 25.31
N GLU A 473 0.82 17.52 25.06
CA GLU A 473 -0.39 17.00 24.39
C GLU A 473 -0.09 16.39 23.02
N LEU A 474 0.81 17.01 22.25
CA LEU A 474 1.22 16.50 20.94
C LEU A 474 2.08 15.24 21.05
N VAL A 475 3.04 15.20 21.98
CA VAL A 475 3.83 14.01 22.31
C VAL A 475 2.92 12.87 22.76
N GLU A 476 1.95 13.12 23.64
CA GLU A 476 0.98 12.12 24.09
C GLU A 476 0.17 11.55 22.92
N SER A 477 -0.32 12.43 22.04
CA SER A 477 -1.06 12.00 20.84
C SER A 477 -0.22 11.08 19.95
N GLN A 478 1.04 11.47 19.68
CA GLN A 478 1.97 10.69 18.86
C GLN A 478 2.31 9.34 19.51
N LEU A 479 2.59 9.31 20.82
CA LEU A 479 2.91 8.07 21.55
C LEU A 479 1.69 7.15 21.74
N ASN A 480 0.46 7.70 21.81
CA ASN A 480 -0.76 6.90 21.78
C ASN A 480 -0.96 6.22 20.41
N GLN A 481 -0.74 6.96 19.31
CA GLN A 481 -0.80 6.37 17.97
C GLN A 481 0.28 5.29 17.79
N ALA A 482 1.47 5.50 18.36
CA ALA A 482 2.54 4.52 18.39
C ALA A 482 2.22 3.26 19.23
N PHE A 483 1.54 3.42 20.36
CA PHE A 483 1.10 2.29 21.16
C PHE A 483 0.05 1.44 20.43
N ASN A 484 -0.97 2.08 19.83
CA ASN A 484 -1.96 1.36 19.03
C ASN A 484 -1.32 0.64 17.83
N ALA A 485 -0.29 1.25 17.27
CA ALA A 485 0.54 0.69 16.22
C ALA A 485 1.30 -0.56 16.65
N TYR A 486 1.93 -0.50 17.82
CA TYR A 486 2.64 -1.62 18.42
C TYR A 486 1.68 -2.76 18.77
N ASP A 487 0.56 -2.43 19.43
CA ASP A 487 -0.49 -3.38 19.84
C ASP A 487 -1.18 -4.07 18.65
N ALA A 488 -1.21 -3.42 17.48
CA ALA A 488 -1.63 -4.04 16.21
C ALA A 488 -0.51 -4.86 15.54
N ASN A 489 0.58 -5.18 16.25
CA ASN A 489 1.79 -5.83 15.74
C ASN A 489 2.37 -5.16 14.47
N TYR A 490 2.38 -3.83 14.44
CA TYR A 490 2.80 -3.03 13.28
C TYR A 490 2.02 -3.31 11.99
N GLN A 491 0.85 -3.93 12.10
CA GLN A 491 -0.06 -4.10 10.99
C GLN A 491 -0.92 -2.86 10.87
N PHE A 492 -0.83 -2.18 9.74
CA PHE A 492 -1.61 -1.00 9.42
C PHE A 492 -2.29 -1.17 8.08
N ALA A 493 -3.27 -0.29 7.85
CA ALA A 493 -3.69 0.00 6.49
C ALA A 493 -2.46 0.36 5.66
N THR A 494 -2.23 -0.43 4.63
CA THR A 494 -1.03 -0.38 3.81
C THR A 494 -1.17 0.75 2.81
N ALA A 495 -0.15 1.60 2.73
CA ALA A 495 -0.09 2.61 1.68
C ALA A 495 0.06 1.93 0.32
N PRO A 496 -0.61 2.42 -0.75
CA PRO A 496 -0.43 1.86 -2.07
C PRO A 496 1.06 1.89 -2.48
N PRO A 497 1.57 0.87 -3.18
CA PRO A 497 2.96 0.81 -3.58
C PRO A 497 3.30 1.97 -4.53
N PRO A 498 4.53 2.49 -4.48
CA PRO A 498 4.95 3.59 -5.34
C PRO A 498 4.87 3.18 -6.82
N PRO A 499 4.12 3.91 -7.66
CA PRO A 499 4.01 3.59 -9.09
C PRO A 499 5.34 3.80 -9.80
N LEU A 500 5.62 3.01 -10.83
CA LEU A 500 6.85 3.11 -11.61
C LEU A 500 6.76 4.26 -12.61
N VAL A 501 7.40 5.38 -12.30
CA VAL A 501 7.28 6.62 -13.08
C VAL A 501 8.35 6.71 -14.18
N ARG A 502 7.96 7.31 -15.31
CA ARG A 502 8.85 7.72 -16.39
C ARG A 502 8.52 9.12 -16.84
N ALA A 503 9.53 9.81 -17.39
CA ALA A 503 9.40 11.15 -17.91
C ALA A 503 10.02 11.26 -19.30
N VAL A 504 9.29 11.88 -20.22
CA VAL A 504 9.75 12.24 -21.56
C VAL A 504 9.85 13.77 -21.65
N PRO A 505 11.06 14.34 -21.55
CA PRO A 505 11.24 15.78 -21.74
C PRO A 505 10.99 16.17 -23.20
N SER A 506 10.37 17.33 -23.41
CA SER A 506 10.21 17.93 -24.74
C SER A 506 10.26 19.47 -24.64
N ASN A 507 10.04 20.15 -25.77
CA ASN A 507 10.12 21.60 -25.84
C ASN A 507 8.97 22.26 -25.06
N GLY A 508 9.29 22.87 -23.91
CA GLY A 508 8.32 23.57 -23.06
C GLY A 508 7.31 22.67 -22.38
N ARG A 509 7.59 21.36 -22.30
CA ARG A 509 6.73 20.40 -21.61
C ARG A 509 7.49 19.16 -21.14
N VAL A 510 6.94 18.50 -20.13
CA VAL A 510 7.36 17.17 -19.66
C VAL A 510 6.15 16.26 -19.69
N THR A 511 6.29 15.13 -20.36
CA THR A 511 5.26 14.09 -20.37
C THR A 511 5.63 13.03 -19.34
N LEU A 512 4.77 12.81 -18.35
CA LEU A 512 4.90 11.80 -17.32
C LEU A 512 3.96 10.64 -17.61
N TYR A 513 4.40 9.43 -17.33
CA TYR A 513 3.54 8.24 -17.36
C TYR A 513 4.03 7.21 -16.35
N TRP A 514 3.11 6.35 -15.90
CA TRP A 514 3.39 5.37 -14.86
C TRP A 514 2.60 4.06 -15.06
N ASP A 515 2.95 3.04 -14.29
CA ASP A 515 2.23 1.77 -14.27
C ASP A 515 1.01 1.80 -13.33
N ASP A 516 0.21 0.74 -13.35
CA ASP A 516 -1.05 0.63 -12.61
C ASP A 516 -1.01 -0.41 -11.49
N LEU A 517 0.20 -0.83 -11.07
CA LEU A 517 0.35 -1.86 -10.05
C LEU A 517 -0.35 -1.50 -8.73
N ALA A 518 -0.33 -0.20 -8.37
CA ALA A 518 -0.94 0.30 -7.14
C ALA A 518 -2.46 0.15 -7.08
N GLU A 519 -3.13 0.01 -8.23
CA GLU A 519 -4.60 -0.05 -8.32
C GLU A 519 -5.18 -1.39 -7.87
N PHE A 520 -4.34 -2.43 -7.78
CA PHE A 520 -4.75 -3.81 -7.52
C PHE A 520 -4.25 -4.35 -6.17
N VAL A 521 -3.80 -3.46 -5.27
CA VAL A 521 -3.29 -3.87 -3.97
C VAL A 521 -4.44 -4.19 -3.01
N PHE A 522 -4.33 -5.35 -2.39
CA PHE A 522 -5.25 -5.85 -1.38
C PHE A 522 -4.68 -5.60 0.02
N ASP A 523 -5.41 -4.86 0.84
CA ASP A 523 -5.05 -4.52 2.21
C ASP A 523 -5.63 -5.54 3.21
N ARG A 524 -4.81 -6.54 3.60
CA ARG A 524 -5.21 -7.61 4.53
C ARG A 524 -5.62 -7.07 5.91
N TYR A 525 -4.98 -5.99 6.38
CA TYR A 525 -5.31 -5.41 7.68
C TYR A 525 -6.74 -4.85 7.66
N LEU A 526 -7.12 -4.17 6.58
CA LEU A 526 -8.49 -3.67 6.42
C LEU A 526 -9.51 -4.81 6.32
N ASP A 527 -9.21 -5.89 5.62
CA ASP A 527 -10.08 -7.07 5.55
C ASP A 527 -10.35 -7.65 6.94
N ARG A 528 -9.29 -7.80 7.75
CA ARG A 528 -9.36 -8.37 9.11
C ARG A 528 -10.25 -7.56 10.05
N ILE A 529 -10.24 -6.23 9.93
CA ILE A 529 -11.10 -5.34 10.74
C ILE A 529 -12.49 -5.13 10.12
N GLY A 530 -12.83 -5.84 9.03
CA GLY A 530 -14.10 -5.74 8.33
C GLY A 530 -14.29 -4.45 7.52
N ALA A 531 -13.21 -3.76 7.19
CA ALA A 531 -13.18 -2.61 6.28
C ALA A 531 -12.93 -3.06 4.83
N ASN A 532 -13.07 -2.14 3.86
CA ASN A 532 -12.82 -2.47 2.44
C ASN A 532 -11.31 -2.67 2.19
N PRO A 533 -10.84 -3.87 1.82
CA PRO A 533 -9.42 -4.12 1.58
C PRO A 533 -8.93 -3.62 0.21
N ASN A 534 -9.82 -3.38 -0.76
CA ASN A 534 -9.48 -2.80 -2.05
C ASN A 534 -9.75 -1.29 -2.00
N ASN A 535 -8.84 -0.56 -1.35
CA ASN A 535 -9.05 0.83 -0.93
C ASN A 535 -8.32 1.88 -1.81
N PHE A 536 -7.71 1.49 -2.93
CA PHE A 536 -7.07 2.43 -3.85
C PHE A 536 -8.07 3.51 -4.33
N GLU A 537 -7.64 4.77 -4.34
CA GLU A 537 -8.49 5.91 -4.71
C GLU A 537 -7.94 6.70 -5.89
N GLY A 538 -6.64 6.97 -5.97
CA GLY A 538 -6.12 7.76 -7.06
C GLY A 538 -4.62 8.03 -7.07
N TYR A 539 -4.22 8.98 -7.92
CA TYR A 539 -2.85 9.47 -8.07
C TYR A 539 -2.74 10.97 -7.83
N LYS A 540 -1.63 11.41 -7.22
CA LYS A 540 -1.24 12.82 -7.12
C LYS A 540 0.13 13.03 -7.76
N ILE A 541 0.29 14.16 -8.44
CA ILE A 541 1.55 14.56 -9.10
C ILE A 541 2.11 15.77 -8.38
N TYR A 542 3.33 15.64 -7.87
CA TYR A 542 4.11 16.70 -7.26
C TYR A 542 5.25 17.12 -8.17
N ARG A 543 5.52 18.43 -8.20
CA ARG A 543 6.63 19.03 -8.94
C ARG A 543 7.40 19.96 -8.01
N ALA A 544 8.71 19.82 -8.04
CA ALA A 544 9.63 20.66 -7.29
C ALA A 544 10.83 21.05 -8.14
N THR A 545 11.48 22.13 -7.74
CA THR A 545 12.80 22.54 -8.26
C THR A 545 13.88 22.39 -7.20
N ASP A 546 13.47 22.13 -5.96
CA ASP A 546 14.33 21.74 -4.85
C ASP A 546 14.23 20.22 -4.64
N PRO A 547 15.36 19.51 -4.53
CA PRO A 547 15.39 18.06 -4.31
C PRO A 547 14.84 17.62 -2.95
N ALA A 548 14.68 18.52 -1.97
CA ALA A 548 13.98 18.22 -0.72
C ALA A 548 12.46 18.51 -0.81
N LEU A 549 11.94 18.79 -2.03
CA LEU A 549 10.54 19.12 -2.32
C LEU A 549 10.00 20.30 -1.49
N LEU A 550 10.89 21.18 -1.01
CA LEU A 550 10.53 22.26 -0.10
C LEU A 550 9.58 23.27 -0.74
N ASP A 551 9.71 23.51 -2.04
CA ASP A 551 8.82 24.41 -2.80
C ASP A 551 7.44 23.80 -3.07
N ALA A 552 7.30 22.47 -2.99
CA ALA A 552 6.01 21.79 -3.04
C ALA A 552 5.33 21.68 -1.67
N ARG A 553 6.11 21.64 -0.56
CA ARG A 553 5.61 21.52 0.82
C ARG A 553 5.07 22.85 1.34
N THR A 554 3.82 23.14 1.00
CA THR A 554 3.19 24.47 1.26
C THR A 554 1.90 24.40 2.06
N ILE A 555 1.33 23.22 2.29
CA ILE A 555 0.09 23.06 3.06
C ILE A 555 0.45 23.00 4.54
N THR A 556 -0.23 23.82 5.36
CA THR A 556 0.03 23.94 6.79
C THR A 556 -1.18 23.54 7.63
N ASP A 557 -0.93 23.09 8.86
CA ASP A 557 -1.98 22.91 9.86
C ASP A 557 -2.51 24.26 10.39
N GLY A 558 -3.52 24.23 11.27
CA GLY A 558 -4.08 25.43 11.89
C GLY A 558 -3.11 26.24 12.78
N ARG A 559 -1.90 25.72 13.03
CA ARG A 559 -0.83 26.35 13.81
C ARG A 559 0.32 26.86 12.93
N GLY A 560 0.28 26.61 11.62
CA GLY A 560 1.28 27.06 10.65
C GLY A 560 2.42 26.07 10.39
N ASN A 561 2.36 24.85 10.92
CA ASN A 561 3.40 23.84 10.65
C ASN A 561 3.17 23.19 9.27
N LEU A 562 4.24 22.94 8.51
CA LEU A 562 4.18 22.36 7.17
C LEU A 562 3.82 20.86 7.24
N GLN A 563 2.68 20.47 6.66
CA GLN A 563 2.16 19.09 6.67
C GLN A 563 2.30 18.42 5.30
N PHE A 564 1.51 18.85 4.29
CA PHE A 564 1.41 18.17 3.00
C PHE A 564 2.10 18.90 1.84
N LEU A 565 2.42 18.12 0.80
CA LEU A 565 2.81 18.63 -0.51
C LEU A 565 1.57 19.11 -1.27
N LYS A 566 1.71 20.19 -2.03
CA LYS A 566 0.66 20.68 -2.91
C LYS A 566 0.79 20.02 -4.29
N PRO A 567 -0.19 19.22 -4.75
CA PRO A 567 -0.12 18.59 -6.06
C PRO A 567 -0.35 19.62 -7.18
N ILE A 568 0.28 19.38 -8.33
CA ILE A 568 -0.01 20.11 -9.59
C ILE A 568 -1.15 19.45 -10.37
N ALA A 569 -1.43 18.18 -10.11
CA ALA A 569 -2.55 17.42 -10.67
C ALA A 569 -2.94 16.27 -9.73
N GLN A 570 -4.21 15.90 -9.74
CA GLN A 570 -4.79 14.78 -9.00
C GLN A 570 -5.81 14.07 -9.89
N PHE A 571 -5.79 12.74 -9.88
CA PHE A 571 -6.68 11.88 -10.66
C PHE A 571 -7.23 10.79 -9.75
N ASP A 572 -8.54 10.67 -9.67
CA ASP A 572 -9.23 9.80 -8.73
C ASP A 572 -10.27 8.91 -9.40
N ALA A 573 -10.56 7.78 -8.78
CA ALA A 573 -11.51 6.80 -9.29
C ALA A 573 -12.92 7.40 -9.35
N VAL A 574 -13.71 7.04 -10.37
CA VAL A 574 -15.11 7.46 -10.46
C VAL A 574 -15.96 6.47 -9.67
N ASN A 575 -15.99 6.64 -8.36
CA ASN A 575 -16.65 5.71 -7.42
C ASN A 575 -17.57 6.42 -6.41
N GLY A 576 -17.65 7.76 -6.45
CA GLY A 576 -18.46 8.59 -5.56
C GLY A 576 -17.76 9.01 -4.26
N ILE A 577 -16.49 8.66 -4.08
CA ILE A 577 -15.65 9.04 -2.93
C ILE A 577 -14.93 10.35 -3.28
N THR A 578 -15.43 11.47 -2.75
CA THR A 578 -14.94 12.80 -3.12
C THR A 578 -14.79 13.73 -1.92
N GLY A 579 -14.07 14.83 -2.11
CA GLY A 579 -13.92 15.88 -1.10
C GLY A 579 -12.93 15.54 0.01
N ASN A 580 -13.14 16.12 1.18
CA ASN A 580 -12.29 15.92 2.35
C ASN A 580 -12.68 14.63 3.09
N HIS A 581 -11.69 13.80 3.40
CA HIS A 581 -11.87 12.63 4.26
C HIS A 581 -12.27 13.10 5.68
N PRO A 582 -13.21 12.41 6.36
CA PRO A 582 -13.74 12.85 7.65
C PRO A 582 -12.79 12.63 8.84
N VAL A 583 -11.78 11.79 8.68
CA VAL A 583 -10.70 11.62 9.68
C VAL A 583 -9.53 12.51 9.28
N ASP A 584 -9.20 13.47 10.13
CA ASP A 584 -8.11 14.41 9.92
C ASP A 584 -6.74 13.80 10.24
N ILE A 585 -5.69 14.48 9.78
CA ILE A 585 -4.30 14.20 10.12
C ILE A 585 -3.74 15.48 10.75
N ASN A 586 -3.52 15.46 12.07
CA ASN A 586 -3.05 16.63 12.84
C ASN A 586 -3.94 17.88 12.65
N GLY A 587 -5.26 17.71 12.60
CA GLY A 587 -6.24 18.78 12.41
C GLY A 587 -6.43 19.23 10.96
N LEU A 588 -5.87 18.48 9.99
CA LEU A 588 -5.99 18.77 8.57
C LEU A 588 -6.65 17.61 7.81
N ASP A 589 -7.73 17.91 7.10
CA ASP A 589 -8.42 16.91 6.28
C ASP A 589 -7.58 16.51 5.05
N PHE A 590 -7.63 15.22 4.71
CA PHE A 590 -7.04 14.71 3.48
C PHE A 590 -8.02 14.85 2.30
N TYR A 591 -7.61 15.49 1.21
CA TYR A 591 -8.46 15.68 0.03
C TYR A 591 -8.40 14.48 -0.94
N LEU A 592 -9.53 13.79 -1.13
CA LEU A 592 -9.65 12.54 -1.88
C LEU A 592 -9.87 12.73 -3.40
N GLY A 593 -10.36 13.90 -3.84
CA GLY A 593 -10.59 14.17 -5.27
C GLY A 593 -12.03 14.60 -5.58
N ASN A 594 -12.41 14.51 -6.87
CA ASN A 594 -13.65 15.01 -7.47
C ASN A 594 -14.27 14.06 -8.53
N ASP A 595 -14.01 12.75 -8.46
CA ASP A 595 -14.38 11.73 -9.46
C ASP A 595 -13.90 12.09 -10.87
N THR A 596 -12.63 12.49 -11.01
CA THR A 596 -12.08 12.97 -12.30
C THR A 596 -11.71 11.85 -13.28
N GLY A 597 -11.64 10.62 -12.80
CA GLY A 597 -11.21 9.45 -13.55
C GLY A 597 -9.70 9.26 -13.52
N LEU A 598 -9.30 7.98 -13.42
CA LEU A 598 -7.89 7.60 -13.37
C LEU A 598 -7.17 7.93 -14.67
N GLN A 599 -6.00 8.54 -14.55
CA GLN A 599 -5.02 8.73 -15.61
C GLN A 599 -3.74 8.00 -15.20
N ARG A 600 -3.01 7.46 -16.18
CA ARG A 600 -1.64 6.92 -16.04
C ARG A 600 -0.64 7.72 -16.89
N TYR A 601 -1.06 8.95 -17.24
CA TYR A 601 -0.38 9.83 -18.16
C TYR A 601 -0.69 11.30 -17.82
N PHE A 602 0.31 12.18 -17.87
CA PHE A 602 0.13 13.61 -17.64
C PHE A 602 1.14 14.44 -18.44
N ILE A 603 0.72 15.60 -18.94
CA ILE A 603 1.61 16.56 -19.61
C ILE A 603 1.69 17.83 -18.77
N ASP A 604 2.86 18.08 -18.20
CA ASP A 604 3.17 19.37 -17.59
C ASP A 604 3.66 20.33 -18.68
N THR A 605 2.98 21.47 -18.83
CA THR A 605 3.35 22.54 -19.77
C THR A 605 3.84 23.81 -19.07
N ASP A 606 3.81 23.84 -17.74
CA ASP A 606 4.29 24.96 -16.92
C ASP A 606 5.76 24.73 -16.51
N VAL A 607 6.60 24.48 -17.52
CA VAL A 607 8.03 24.21 -17.34
C VAL A 607 8.89 25.09 -18.23
N ILE A 608 10.11 25.33 -17.78
CA ILE A 608 11.09 26.16 -18.47
C ILE A 608 12.19 25.26 -19.00
N ASN A 609 12.39 25.26 -20.32
CA ASN A 609 13.51 24.56 -20.94
C ASN A 609 14.84 24.99 -20.30
N GLY A 610 15.71 24.03 -20.00
CA GLY A 610 16.96 24.34 -19.32
C GLY A 610 16.95 24.06 -17.83
N ARG A 611 15.81 24.23 -17.15
CA ARG A 611 15.70 24.10 -15.69
C ARG A 611 15.44 22.65 -15.31
N ASN A 612 16.16 22.14 -14.30
CA ASN A 612 15.92 20.81 -13.77
C ASN A 612 14.68 20.81 -12.86
N TYR A 613 13.83 19.80 -13.01
CA TYR A 613 12.63 19.57 -12.20
C TYR A 613 12.66 18.16 -11.62
N TYR A 614 12.14 18.03 -10.40
CA TYR A 614 11.88 16.76 -9.73
C TYR A 614 10.37 16.53 -9.74
N TYR A 615 9.95 15.40 -10.28
CA TYR A 615 8.56 14.96 -10.21
C TYR A 615 8.45 13.74 -9.30
N ALA A 616 7.44 13.75 -8.44
CA ALA A 616 7.05 12.59 -7.64
C ALA A 616 5.58 12.29 -7.92
N ILE A 617 5.27 11.05 -8.27
CA ILE A 617 3.89 10.59 -8.44
C ILE A 617 3.58 9.60 -7.33
N VAL A 618 2.49 9.81 -6.62
CA VAL A 618 2.07 8.92 -5.54
C VAL A 618 0.71 8.34 -5.87
N ALA A 619 0.51 7.07 -5.55
CA ALA A 619 -0.82 6.52 -5.41
C ALA A 619 -1.33 6.82 -3.99
N TYR A 620 -2.64 6.93 -3.80
CA TYR A 620 -3.25 7.07 -2.48
C TYR A 620 -4.52 6.23 -2.38
N ASN A 621 -4.82 5.81 -1.14
CA ASN A 621 -6.04 5.08 -0.81
C ASN A 621 -7.09 6.02 -0.22
N ASN A 622 -8.31 5.52 -0.01
CA ASN A 622 -9.40 6.28 0.62
C ASN A 622 -9.51 6.08 2.14
N GLY A 623 -8.55 5.38 2.77
CA GLY A 623 -8.57 5.10 4.19
C GLY A 623 -9.71 4.16 4.61
N ALA A 624 -10.10 4.22 5.88
CA ALA A 624 -11.28 3.52 6.41
C ALA A 624 -11.94 4.38 7.50
N PRO A 625 -12.88 5.27 7.14
CA PRO A 625 -13.42 6.28 8.06
C PRO A 625 -14.17 5.68 9.25
N GLN A 626 -14.84 4.54 9.06
CA GLN A 626 -15.54 3.83 10.16
C GLN A 626 -14.57 3.23 11.19
N ALA A 627 -13.34 2.96 10.77
CA ALA A 627 -12.27 2.47 11.64
C ALA A 627 -11.35 3.59 12.16
N GLY A 628 -11.66 4.86 11.86
CA GLY A 628 -10.80 5.99 12.24
C GLY A 628 -9.46 6.02 11.51
N ILE A 629 -9.35 5.38 10.33
CA ILE A 629 -8.11 5.28 9.58
C ILE A 629 -8.10 6.34 8.47
N SER A 630 -7.17 7.27 8.54
CA SER A 630 -6.96 8.30 7.51
C SER A 630 -6.30 7.72 6.25
N PRO A 631 -6.51 8.36 5.08
CA PRO A 631 -5.81 8.02 3.85
C PRO A 631 -4.29 8.09 3.96
N SER A 632 -3.61 7.26 3.17
CA SER A 632 -2.16 7.26 3.01
C SER A 632 -1.73 7.34 1.54
N GLU A 633 -0.58 7.97 1.32
CA GLU A 633 0.07 8.10 0.01
C GLU A 633 1.27 7.16 -0.07
N SER A 634 1.60 6.71 -1.28
CA SER A 634 2.84 5.99 -1.54
C SER A 634 4.06 6.78 -1.02
N PRO A 635 5.04 6.11 -0.40
CA PRO A 635 6.23 6.79 0.10
C PRO A 635 7.01 7.48 -1.04
N ILE A 636 7.54 8.66 -0.75
CA ILE A 636 8.44 9.41 -1.64
C ILE A 636 9.85 9.30 -1.07
N ASN A 637 10.71 8.54 -1.74
CA ASN A 637 12.11 8.42 -1.38
C ASN A 637 12.96 9.30 -2.29
N LEU A 638 13.59 10.32 -1.72
CA LEU A 638 14.45 11.24 -2.46
C LEU A 638 15.57 11.76 -1.56
N SER A 639 16.82 11.48 -1.92
CA SER A 639 17.98 12.00 -1.23
C SER A 639 19.08 12.41 -2.22
N ILE A 640 19.88 13.40 -1.82
CA ILE A 640 21.08 13.79 -2.55
C ILE A 640 22.29 13.38 -1.73
N ASN A 641 23.18 12.63 -2.37
CA ASN A 641 24.47 12.28 -1.79
C ASN A 641 25.39 13.51 -1.78
N PRO A 642 26.38 13.57 -0.86
CA PRO A 642 27.32 14.69 -0.78
C PRO A 642 28.03 15.02 -2.12
N ASP A 643 28.20 14.06 -3.01
CA ASP A 643 28.81 14.24 -4.33
C ASP A 643 27.91 14.90 -5.38
N GLY A 644 26.62 15.09 -5.06
CA GLY A 644 25.57 15.65 -5.91
C GLY A 644 24.75 14.60 -6.66
N THR A 645 24.99 13.30 -6.46
CA THR A 645 24.19 12.25 -7.08
C THR A 645 22.84 12.09 -6.37
N LEU A 646 21.81 11.77 -7.15
CA LEU A 646 20.45 11.58 -6.66
C LEU A 646 20.20 10.10 -6.38
N THR A 647 19.72 9.78 -5.19
CA THR A 647 19.12 8.48 -4.87
C THR A 647 17.62 8.67 -4.73
N ALA A 648 16.87 8.07 -5.64
CA ALA A 648 15.43 8.29 -5.79
C ALA A 648 14.67 6.96 -5.86
N GLY A 649 13.44 6.95 -5.31
CA GLY A 649 12.49 5.84 -5.45
C GLY A 649 11.97 5.71 -6.88
N VAL A 650 11.30 4.58 -7.17
CA VAL A 650 10.75 4.27 -8.51
C VAL A 650 9.71 5.27 -9.00
N ASN A 651 9.11 6.01 -8.07
CA ASN A 651 8.07 6.99 -8.32
C ASN A 651 8.58 8.44 -8.40
N VAL A 652 9.90 8.63 -8.41
CA VAL A 652 10.54 9.95 -8.48
C VAL A 652 11.50 10.02 -9.66
N VAL A 653 11.38 11.07 -10.45
CA VAL A 653 12.21 11.31 -11.64
C VAL A 653 12.74 12.73 -11.67
N SER A 654 14.03 12.88 -12.00
CA SER A 654 14.65 14.17 -12.30
C SER A 654 14.71 14.35 -13.81
N VAL A 655 14.21 15.48 -14.30
CA VAL A 655 14.09 15.75 -15.72
C VAL A 655 14.36 17.22 -16.03
N THR A 656 15.06 17.45 -17.14
CA THR A 656 15.30 18.80 -17.65
C THR A 656 14.70 18.92 -19.06
N PRO A 657 13.59 19.65 -19.25
CA PRO A 657 12.99 19.85 -20.56
C PRO A 657 13.95 20.60 -21.51
N SER A 658 13.89 20.22 -22.79
CA SER A 658 14.74 20.76 -23.84
C SER A 658 14.05 20.69 -25.20
N GLY A 659 14.40 21.61 -26.10
CA GLY A 659 13.99 21.53 -27.50
C GLY A 659 14.70 20.41 -28.26
N HIS A 660 14.07 19.93 -29.33
CA HIS A 660 14.65 18.94 -30.25
C HIS A 660 15.70 19.57 -31.17
N SER A 661 16.50 18.72 -31.83
CA SER A 661 17.50 19.16 -32.80
C SER A 661 16.85 19.74 -34.06
N ALA A 662 17.58 20.63 -34.75
CA ALA A 662 17.15 21.11 -36.06
C ALA A 662 16.94 19.93 -37.02
N GLY A 663 15.83 19.93 -37.76
CA GLY A 663 15.44 18.82 -38.64
C GLY A 663 14.73 17.66 -37.96
N TYR A 664 14.42 17.73 -36.66
CA TYR A 664 13.67 16.68 -35.97
C TYR A 664 12.27 16.50 -36.57
N VAL A 665 11.99 15.28 -37.04
CA VAL A 665 10.65 14.81 -37.44
C VAL A 665 10.20 13.77 -36.43
N GLY A 666 9.11 14.09 -35.73
CA GLY A 666 8.53 13.23 -34.71
C GLY A 666 7.95 11.93 -35.27
N PRO A 667 7.85 10.88 -34.44
CA PRO A 667 7.30 9.60 -34.85
C PRO A 667 5.82 9.72 -35.24
N GLN A 668 5.40 8.94 -36.24
CA GLN A 668 4.00 8.85 -36.63
C GLN A 668 3.32 7.64 -35.98
N PRO A 669 2.07 7.75 -35.50
CA PRO A 669 1.29 6.62 -35.03
C PRO A 669 1.28 5.45 -36.03
N PRO A 670 1.42 4.19 -35.58
CA PRO A 670 1.33 3.04 -36.46
C PRO A 670 -0.09 2.86 -36.98
N SER A 671 -0.23 2.34 -38.20
CA SER A 671 -1.52 1.91 -38.71
C SER A 671 -1.95 0.62 -38.03
N VAL A 672 -3.17 0.60 -37.51
CA VAL A 672 -3.78 -0.58 -36.90
C VAL A 672 -4.64 -1.29 -37.95
N SER A 673 -4.43 -2.59 -38.12
CA SER A 673 -5.22 -3.45 -39.00
C SER A 673 -6.14 -4.36 -38.19
N LYS A 674 -7.39 -4.52 -38.65
CA LYS A 674 -8.31 -5.54 -38.12
C LYS A 674 -8.01 -6.87 -38.80
N VAL A 675 -7.73 -7.90 -38.01
CA VAL A 675 -7.40 -9.25 -38.46
C VAL A 675 -8.65 -10.14 -38.49
N SER A 676 -9.51 -10.04 -37.48
CA SER A 676 -10.77 -10.77 -37.40
C SER A 676 -11.82 -10.02 -36.60
N GLY A 677 -13.08 -10.49 -36.68
CA GLY A 677 -14.24 -9.95 -35.98
C GLY A 677 -15.01 -8.89 -36.78
N THR A 678 -16.19 -8.54 -36.28
CA THR A 678 -17.17 -7.68 -36.96
C THR A 678 -17.38 -6.34 -36.27
N ALA A 679 -16.68 -6.08 -35.15
CA ALA A 679 -16.83 -4.83 -34.40
C ALA A 679 -16.51 -3.62 -35.25
N THR A 680 -17.22 -2.51 -35.05
CA THR A 680 -16.99 -1.25 -35.77
C THR A 680 -16.34 -0.19 -34.89
N GLY A 681 -15.88 -0.57 -33.69
CA GLY A 681 -15.12 0.32 -32.80
C GLY A 681 -13.70 0.61 -33.29
N GLU A 682 -13.12 1.67 -32.76
CA GLU A 682 -11.77 2.15 -33.10
C GLU A 682 -10.72 1.59 -32.14
N VAL A 683 -9.58 1.18 -32.69
CA VAL A 683 -8.35 0.87 -31.94
C VAL A 683 -7.28 1.82 -32.43
N LEU A 684 -6.90 2.79 -31.59
CA LEU A 684 -5.90 3.81 -31.88
C LEU A 684 -4.64 3.55 -31.06
N VAL A 685 -3.49 3.93 -31.61
CA VAL A 685 -2.19 3.78 -30.94
C VAL A 685 -1.47 5.11 -30.95
N ASP A 686 -1.23 5.66 -29.76
CA ASP A 686 -0.40 6.85 -29.57
C ASP A 686 1.04 6.45 -29.23
N ILE A 687 2.00 7.25 -29.68
CA ILE A 687 3.42 7.12 -29.29
C ILE A 687 3.70 8.15 -28.20
N VAL A 688 4.03 7.67 -27.01
CA VAL A 688 4.31 8.51 -25.83
C VAL A 688 5.80 8.62 -25.57
N ASP A 689 6.53 7.50 -25.59
CA ASP A 689 7.98 7.47 -25.46
C ASP A 689 8.64 6.86 -26.70
N PRO A 690 9.09 7.70 -27.65
CA PRO A 690 9.73 7.24 -28.87
C PRO A 690 11.03 6.46 -28.64
N LYS A 691 11.71 6.62 -27.48
CA LYS A 691 12.98 5.95 -27.19
C LYS A 691 12.82 4.49 -26.79
N MET A 692 11.62 4.11 -26.33
CA MET A 692 11.32 2.73 -25.97
C MET A 692 10.88 1.90 -27.18
N LEU A 693 10.55 2.53 -28.32
CA LEU A 693 10.11 1.84 -29.52
C LEU A 693 11.22 0.97 -30.11
N LYS A 694 10.88 -0.27 -30.44
CA LYS A 694 11.76 -1.21 -31.14
C LYS A 694 11.21 -1.48 -32.54
N ALA A 695 12.04 -1.25 -33.55
CA ALA A 695 11.70 -1.52 -34.95
C ALA A 695 11.32 -3.00 -35.14
N SER A 696 10.33 -3.26 -35.98
CA SER A 696 9.82 -4.59 -36.32
C SER A 696 9.12 -5.34 -35.19
N ASN A 697 8.89 -4.71 -34.02
CA ASN A 697 7.99 -5.27 -33.03
C ASN A 697 6.54 -5.21 -33.55
N SER A 698 5.83 -6.32 -33.42
CA SER A 698 4.42 -6.46 -33.74
C SER A 698 3.61 -6.68 -32.47
N TYR A 699 2.40 -6.13 -32.47
CA TYR A 699 1.50 -6.15 -31.33
C TYR A 699 0.12 -6.61 -31.75
N ARG A 700 -0.58 -7.28 -30.84
CA ARG A 700 -1.95 -7.76 -31.01
C ARG A 700 -2.84 -7.29 -29.88
N VAL A 701 -3.99 -6.74 -30.22
CA VAL A 701 -5.08 -6.42 -29.30
C VAL A 701 -6.18 -7.47 -29.47
N THR A 702 -6.59 -8.09 -28.36
CA THR A 702 -7.69 -9.06 -28.30
C THR A 702 -8.71 -8.64 -27.24
N PHE A 703 -9.93 -9.18 -27.31
CA PHE A 703 -11.02 -8.80 -26.40
C PHE A 703 -11.60 -10.00 -25.66
N ARG A 704 -12.27 -9.72 -24.53
CA ARG A 704 -13.14 -10.65 -23.80
C ARG A 704 -14.55 -10.12 -23.79
N ASP A 705 -15.51 -11.02 -23.92
CA ASP A 705 -16.93 -10.69 -23.96
C ASP A 705 -17.74 -11.41 -22.88
N THR A 706 -18.93 -10.88 -22.65
CA THR A 706 -19.96 -11.46 -21.79
C THR A 706 -21.30 -11.35 -22.50
N THR A 707 -22.25 -12.20 -22.12
CA THR A 707 -23.62 -12.19 -22.67
C THR A 707 -24.60 -11.77 -21.58
N VAL A 708 -25.27 -10.63 -21.78
CA VAL A 708 -26.33 -10.14 -20.88
C VAL A 708 -27.60 -9.96 -21.70
N ASN A 709 -28.71 -10.50 -21.23
CA ASN A 709 -30.01 -10.45 -21.91
C ASN A 709 -30.00 -10.94 -23.37
N GLY A 710 -29.09 -11.87 -23.71
CA GLY A 710 -28.95 -12.42 -25.07
C GLY A 710 -28.08 -11.58 -26.01
N GLU A 711 -27.56 -10.43 -25.57
CA GLU A 711 -26.59 -9.63 -26.30
C GLU A 711 -25.17 -9.90 -25.80
N THR A 712 -24.26 -10.20 -26.73
CA THR A 712 -22.83 -10.37 -26.42
C THR A 712 -22.10 -9.04 -26.63
N TYR A 713 -21.33 -8.62 -25.65
CA TYR A 713 -20.47 -7.44 -25.76
C TYR A 713 -19.15 -7.62 -25.02
N GLY A 714 -18.12 -7.03 -25.61
CA GLY A 714 -16.79 -6.93 -25.04
C GLY A 714 -16.81 -6.08 -23.79
N TYR A 715 -16.15 -6.55 -22.73
CA TYR A 715 -15.97 -5.79 -21.49
C TYR A 715 -14.51 -5.58 -21.14
N ALA A 716 -13.57 -6.26 -21.83
CA ALA A 716 -12.15 -6.07 -21.59
C ALA A 716 -11.30 -6.31 -22.85
N TYR A 717 -10.10 -5.74 -22.88
CA TYR A 717 -9.08 -5.97 -23.91
C TYR A 717 -7.74 -6.45 -23.31
N SER A 718 -6.90 -7.06 -24.13
CA SER A 718 -5.51 -7.40 -23.80
C SER A 718 -4.58 -6.97 -24.93
N LEU A 719 -3.37 -6.53 -24.58
CA LEU A 719 -2.31 -6.17 -25.52
C LEU A 719 -1.13 -7.12 -25.36
N THR A 720 -0.74 -7.77 -26.45
CA THR A 720 0.36 -8.73 -26.49
C THR A 720 1.41 -8.28 -27.49
N ASN A 721 2.68 -8.27 -27.09
CA ASN A 721 3.80 -8.18 -28.03
C ASN A 721 3.97 -9.56 -28.67
N THR A 722 3.61 -9.69 -29.95
CA THR A 722 3.65 -10.98 -30.67
C THR A 722 5.05 -11.37 -31.11
N THR A 723 5.99 -10.41 -31.13
CA THR A 723 7.40 -10.67 -31.42
C THR A 723 8.10 -11.35 -30.25
N THR A 724 7.82 -10.95 -29.01
CA THR A 724 8.42 -11.56 -27.80
C THR A 724 7.54 -12.64 -27.16
N GLY A 725 6.23 -12.64 -27.45
CA GLY A 725 5.24 -13.50 -26.79
C GLY A 725 4.77 -12.98 -25.43
N THR A 726 5.15 -11.75 -25.04
CA THR A 726 4.81 -11.17 -23.73
C THR A 726 3.44 -10.49 -23.75
N ILE A 727 2.59 -10.80 -22.77
CA ILE A 727 1.35 -10.05 -22.53
C ILE A 727 1.72 -8.78 -21.76
N LEU A 728 1.51 -7.61 -22.36
CA LEU A 728 1.86 -6.32 -21.79
C LEU A 728 0.72 -5.74 -20.95
N LEU A 729 -0.53 -5.94 -21.39
CA LEU A 729 -1.74 -5.55 -20.67
C LEU A 729 -2.73 -6.72 -20.74
N ALA A 730 -3.30 -7.11 -19.62
CA ALA A 730 -4.26 -8.21 -19.54
C ALA A 730 -5.61 -7.73 -18.99
N ASN A 731 -6.70 -8.11 -19.67
CA ASN A 731 -8.08 -7.93 -19.22
C ASN A 731 -8.45 -6.49 -18.77
N ARG A 732 -7.98 -5.48 -19.49
CA ARG A 732 -8.25 -4.06 -19.21
C ARG A 732 -9.68 -3.70 -19.59
N GLN A 733 -10.44 -3.10 -18.69
CA GLN A 733 -11.88 -2.81 -18.90
C GLN A 733 -12.19 -1.49 -19.63
N SER A 734 -11.16 -0.73 -20.04
CA SER A 734 -11.33 0.53 -20.76
C SER A 734 -11.65 0.29 -22.24
N LEU A 735 -12.93 0.30 -22.61
CA LEU A 735 -13.39 0.19 -24.01
C LEU A 735 -14.04 1.47 -24.55
N ASP A 736 -14.20 2.50 -23.73
CA ASP A 736 -14.90 3.75 -24.08
C ASP A 736 -13.94 4.96 -24.16
N GLY A 737 -12.69 4.72 -24.51
CA GLY A 737 -11.67 5.75 -24.68
C GLY A 737 -11.05 6.27 -23.39
N GLN A 738 -11.21 5.56 -22.27
CA GLN A 738 -10.53 5.90 -21.02
C GLN A 738 -9.02 5.62 -21.11
N ASP A 739 -8.22 6.26 -20.26
CA ASP A 739 -6.77 6.22 -20.34
C ASP A 739 -6.21 4.81 -20.04
N SER A 740 -5.29 4.36 -20.89
CA SER A 740 -4.60 3.08 -20.79
C SER A 740 -3.14 3.29 -20.40
N PRO A 741 -2.52 2.37 -19.63
CA PRO A 741 -1.10 2.45 -19.31
C PRO A 741 -0.21 2.47 -20.57
N VAL A 742 0.88 3.23 -20.51
CA VAL A 742 1.89 3.28 -21.56
C VAL A 742 2.85 2.10 -21.40
N VAL A 743 2.94 1.25 -22.42
CA VAL A 743 3.81 0.07 -22.43
C VAL A 743 4.70 0.06 -23.66
N GLU A 744 5.99 -0.22 -23.48
CA GLU A 744 7.00 -0.19 -24.55
C GLU A 744 6.98 1.10 -25.41
N GLY A 745 6.59 2.23 -24.81
CA GLY A 745 6.52 3.55 -25.46
C GLY A 745 5.22 3.85 -26.21
N VAL A 746 4.29 2.89 -26.30
CA VAL A 746 2.98 3.06 -26.95
C VAL A 746 1.84 3.07 -25.94
N ARG A 747 0.77 3.78 -26.28
CA ARG A 747 -0.51 3.76 -25.56
C ARG A 747 -1.62 3.35 -26.51
N VAL A 748 -2.42 2.36 -26.12
CA VAL A 748 -3.57 1.91 -26.93
C VAL A 748 -4.84 2.55 -26.39
N ILE A 749 -5.63 3.14 -27.29
CA ILE A 749 -6.93 3.73 -26.98
C ILE A 749 -7.99 2.94 -27.73
N ILE A 750 -8.93 2.37 -26.98
CA ILE A 750 -10.04 1.59 -27.51
C ILE A 750 -11.31 2.42 -27.38
N ARG A 751 -12.10 2.53 -28.46
CA ARG A 751 -13.40 3.21 -28.44
C ARG A 751 -14.47 2.32 -29.05
N ASN A 752 -15.48 2.00 -28.26
CA ASN A 752 -16.69 1.35 -28.74
C ASN A 752 -17.37 2.17 -29.85
N ALA A 753 -18.05 1.49 -30.76
CA ALA A 753 -18.87 2.14 -31.77
C ALA A 753 -20.08 2.84 -31.15
N ASP A 754 -20.45 4.01 -31.67
CA ASP A 754 -21.72 4.65 -31.32
C ASP A 754 -22.89 3.85 -31.89
N LEU A 755 -23.70 3.26 -31.01
CA LEU A 755 -24.83 2.42 -31.38
C LEU A 755 -26.12 3.19 -31.62
N ASN A 756 -26.12 4.52 -31.43
CA ASN A 756 -27.32 5.33 -31.62
C ASN A 756 -27.70 5.46 -33.11
N SER A 757 -26.74 5.33 -34.03
CA SER A 757 -26.98 5.15 -35.46
C SER A 757 -26.86 3.67 -35.83
N LYS A 758 -28.00 2.98 -36.04
CA LYS A 758 -28.01 1.54 -36.41
C LYS A 758 -27.26 1.22 -37.71
N LEU A 759 -26.99 2.20 -38.57
CA LEU A 759 -26.17 2.04 -39.77
C LEU A 759 -24.86 2.83 -39.59
N TYR A 760 -23.74 2.13 -39.65
CA TYR A 760 -22.38 2.67 -39.46
C TYR A 760 -21.82 3.25 -40.78
N GLU A 761 -22.02 2.56 -41.91
CA GLU A 761 -21.49 3.01 -43.21
C GLU A 761 -22.33 2.48 -44.38
N SER A 762 -22.49 3.28 -45.46
CA SER A 762 -23.03 2.84 -46.74
C SER A 762 -22.10 3.21 -47.90
N ASN A 763 -21.34 2.24 -48.42
CA ASN A 763 -20.28 2.49 -49.40
C ASN A 763 -20.62 1.92 -50.78
N TRP A 764 -20.55 2.76 -51.82
CA TRP A 764 -20.62 2.36 -53.21
C TRP A 764 -19.26 1.89 -53.72
N ARG A 765 -19.21 0.73 -54.39
CA ARG A 765 -18.02 0.16 -55.03
C ARG A 765 -18.36 -0.27 -56.45
N THR A 766 -17.44 -0.07 -57.38
CA THR A 766 -17.53 -0.60 -58.75
C THR A 766 -16.38 -1.57 -58.98
N ASP A 767 -16.59 -2.62 -59.76
CA ASP A 767 -15.54 -3.56 -60.19
C ASP A 767 -14.43 -2.95 -61.07
N SER A 768 -14.41 -1.63 -61.30
CA SER A 768 -13.59 -0.96 -62.33
C SER A 768 -12.58 0.10 -61.86
N ASP A 769 -12.36 0.30 -60.55
CA ASP A 769 -11.49 1.37 -59.99
C ASP A 769 -11.83 2.79 -60.49
N LEU A 770 -13.00 3.00 -61.10
CA LEU A 770 -13.48 4.31 -61.54
C LEU A 770 -14.05 5.10 -60.34
N PRO A 771 -13.91 6.44 -60.31
CA PRO A 771 -14.53 7.28 -59.28
C PRO A 771 -16.05 7.09 -59.28
N SER A 772 -16.66 7.08 -58.09
CA SER A 772 -18.11 6.91 -57.97
C SER A 772 -18.85 7.99 -58.74
N GLU A 773 -19.73 7.61 -59.67
CA GLU A 773 -20.57 8.57 -60.41
C GLU A 773 -21.82 9.01 -59.61
N VAL A 774 -21.96 8.50 -58.37
CA VAL A 774 -23.17 8.59 -57.55
C VAL A 774 -22.83 8.60 -56.06
N THR A 775 -23.63 9.33 -55.28
CA THR A 775 -23.70 9.20 -53.81
C THR A 775 -24.92 8.37 -53.44
N VAL A 776 -24.75 7.33 -52.65
CA VAL A 776 -25.86 6.52 -52.13
C VAL A 776 -26.32 7.12 -50.80
N LEU A 777 -27.61 7.41 -50.68
CA LEU A 777 -28.22 7.78 -49.42
C LEU A 777 -29.09 6.64 -48.92
N SER A 778 -28.98 6.36 -47.63
CA SER A 778 -29.76 5.35 -46.93
C SER A 778 -30.65 6.02 -45.88
N GLU A 779 -31.94 5.69 -45.89
CA GLU A 779 -32.92 6.13 -44.90
C GLU A 779 -33.29 4.92 -44.02
N THR A 780 -33.20 5.09 -42.70
CA THR A 780 -33.66 4.08 -41.74
C THR A 780 -35.16 4.23 -41.52
N VAL A 781 -35.95 3.20 -41.86
CA VAL A 781 -37.42 3.21 -41.67
C VAL A 781 -37.81 2.47 -40.41
N LYS A 782 -37.54 1.16 -40.37
CA LYS A 782 -37.66 0.32 -39.17
C LYS A 782 -36.30 -0.11 -38.62
N GLY A 783 -35.26 -0.02 -39.44
CA GLY A 783 -33.94 -0.53 -39.14
C GLY A 783 -33.89 -2.07 -39.14
N SER A 784 -32.69 -2.60 -39.10
CA SER A 784 -32.43 -4.02 -38.90
C SER A 784 -31.11 -4.21 -38.18
N ASP A 785 -31.00 -5.33 -37.48
CA ASP A 785 -29.77 -5.74 -36.80
C ASP A 785 -28.87 -6.62 -37.71
N ARG A 786 -28.87 -6.32 -39.02
CA ARG A 786 -28.11 -7.03 -40.05
C ARG A 786 -27.36 -6.06 -40.93
N SER A 787 -26.20 -6.50 -41.40
CA SER A 787 -25.45 -5.83 -42.47
C SER A 787 -25.83 -6.42 -43.83
N TYR A 788 -25.96 -5.57 -44.85
CA TYR A 788 -26.44 -5.97 -46.17
C TYR A 788 -25.43 -5.65 -47.27
N GLU A 789 -25.29 -6.57 -48.22
CA GLU A 789 -24.57 -6.37 -49.47
C GLU A 789 -25.57 -6.30 -50.63
N ILE A 790 -25.61 -5.17 -51.33
CA ILE A 790 -26.45 -4.96 -52.50
C ILE A 790 -25.58 -5.08 -53.74
N ARG A 791 -25.74 -6.15 -54.51
CA ARG A 791 -25.03 -6.38 -55.77
C ARG A 791 -25.89 -5.98 -56.96
N PHE A 792 -25.24 -5.47 -58.00
CA PHE A 792 -25.84 -5.21 -59.28
C PHE A 792 -25.28 -6.19 -60.31
N ASP A 793 -26.11 -7.13 -60.76
CA ASP A 793 -25.75 -8.26 -61.58
C ASP A 793 -25.74 -7.93 -63.09
N SER A 794 -25.04 -8.76 -63.87
CA SER A 794 -25.11 -8.72 -65.33
C SER A 794 -26.44 -9.31 -65.84
N LYS A 795 -26.82 -9.02 -67.09
CA LYS A 795 -28.13 -9.42 -67.66
C LYS A 795 -28.43 -10.92 -67.62
N ALA A 796 -27.40 -11.77 -67.56
CA ALA A 796 -27.58 -13.22 -67.44
C ALA A 796 -28.13 -13.65 -66.07
N ASP A 797 -27.96 -12.82 -65.04
CA ASP A 797 -28.16 -13.17 -63.62
C ASP A 797 -29.14 -12.24 -62.89
N TYR A 798 -29.99 -11.51 -63.61
CA TYR A 798 -30.99 -10.61 -63.01
C TYR A 798 -31.90 -11.36 -62.03
N GLY A 799 -31.98 -10.82 -60.81
CA GLY A 799 -32.89 -11.28 -59.76
C GLY A 799 -34.33 -10.82 -59.95
N GLN A 800 -35.19 -11.22 -59.02
CA GLN A 800 -36.60 -10.83 -58.95
C GLN A 800 -36.85 -10.13 -57.62
N SER A 801 -37.40 -8.91 -57.66
CA SER A 801 -37.81 -8.19 -56.45
C SER A 801 -39.12 -8.77 -55.89
N THR A 802 -39.43 -8.43 -54.65
CA THR A 802 -40.65 -8.86 -53.94
C THR A 802 -41.80 -7.88 -54.19
N ASP A 803 -43.03 -8.41 -54.26
CA ASP A 803 -44.26 -7.61 -54.30
C ASP A 803 -44.63 -7.20 -52.88
N ILE A 804 -44.71 -5.91 -52.61
CA ILE A 804 -44.98 -5.39 -51.27
C ILE A 804 -46.05 -4.29 -51.28
N MET A 805 -46.72 -4.13 -50.14
CA MET A 805 -47.56 -2.98 -49.85
C MET A 805 -46.80 -2.05 -48.91
N ILE A 806 -46.57 -0.81 -49.32
CA ILE A 806 -45.99 0.22 -48.45
C ILE A 806 -47.06 1.26 -48.10
N THR A 807 -46.89 1.90 -46.95
CA THR A 807 -47.68 3.08 -46.57
C THR A 807 -46.84 4.32 -46.84
N GLU A 808 -47.30 5.19 -47.73
CA GLU A 808 -46.61 6.44 -48.10
C GLU A 808 -47.62 7.59 -47.96
N ASN A 809 -47.32 8.56 -47.10
CA ASN A 809 -48.22 9.68 -46.76
C ASN A 809 -49.63 9.28 -46.27
N GLY A 810 -49.76 8.10 -45.66
CA GLY A 810 -51.03 7.58 -45.14
C GLY A 810 -51.83 6.72 -46.13
N ASP A 811 -51.44 6.66 -47.40
CA ASP A 811 -52.07 5.84 -48.42
C ASP A 811 -51.31 4.52 -48.65
N GLN A 812 -52.05 3.46 -48.94
CA GLN A 812 -51.52 2.13 -49.27
C GLN A 812 -51.11 2.07 -50.75
N LYS A 813 -49.82 1.85 -51.02
CA LYS A 813 -49.25 1.78 -52.37
C LYS A 813 -48.63 0.41 -52.61
N ARG A 814 -49.06 -0.26 -53.69
CA ARG A 814 -48.49 -1.54 -54.11
C ARG A 814 -47.24 -1.32 -54.96
N ILE A 815 -46.15 -1.99 -54.61
CA ILE A 815 -44.91 -2.06 -55.40
C ILE A 815 -44.82 -3.48 -55.97
N PRO A 816 -45.07 -3.67 -57.27
CA PRO A 816 -45.06 -4.99 -57.87
C PRO A 816 -43.65 -5.57 -57.96
N ALA A 817 -43.56 -6.90 -57.89
CA ALA A 817 -42.33 -7.63 -58.16
C ALA A 817 -41.86 -7.40 -59.62
N ILE A 818 -40.62 -6.93 -59.80
CA ILE A 818 -40.00 -6.74 -61.12
C ILE A 818 -38.71 -7.56 -61.23
N GLN A 819 -38.38 -7.98 -62.46
CA GLN A 819 -37.05 -8.51 -62.74
C GLN A 819 -36.06 -7.33 -62.75
N THR A 820 -34.95 -7.46 -62.03
CA THR A 820 -34.00 -6.36 -61.86
C THR A 820 -32.57 -6.86 -61.70
N ASN A 821 -31.59 -6.01 -61.99
CA ASN A 821 -30.19 -6.32 -61.73
C ASN A 821 -29.81 -6.30 -60.25
N VAL A 822 -30.72 -5.96 -59.33
CA VAL A 822 -30.42 -5.92 -57.89
C VAL A 822 -30.47 -7.30 -57.25
N ARG A 823 -29.54 -7.57 -56.35
CA ARG A 823 -29.58 -8.68 -55.40
C ARG A 823 -29.14 -8.18 -54.03
N VAL A 824 -29.93 -8.42 -52.99
CA VAL A 824 -29.57 -8.08 -51.61
C VAL A 824 -29.20 -9.36 -50.87
N LEU A 825 -28.04 -9.35 -50.25
CA LEU A 825 -27.51 -10.45 -49.45
C LEU A 825 -27.31 -9.96 -48.01
N ASP A 826 -27.57 -10.83 -47.06
CA ASP A 826 -27.09 -10.66 -45.69
C ASP A 826 -25.58 -10.95 -45.67
N ILE A 827 -24.77 -10.01 -45.18
CA ILE A 827 -23.30 -10.11 -45.25
C ILE A 827 -22.79 -11.32 -44.45
N ASP A 828 -23.37 -11.58 -43.29
CA ASP A 828 -22.89 -12.60 -42.35
C ASP A 828 -23.24 -14.01 -42.83
N THR A 829 -24.45 -14.20 -43.35
CA THR A 829 -24.96 -15.52 -43.77
C THR A 829 -24.82 -15.78 -45.27
N GLN A 830 -24.52 -14.74 -46.06
CA GLN A 830 -24.53 -14.75 -47.54
C GLN A 830 -25.86 -15.22 -48.14
N LYS A 831 -26.95 -15.18 -47.36
CA LYS A 831 -28.28 -15.58 -47.81
C LYS A 831 -28.99 -14.40 -48.49
N PRO A 832 -29.78 -14.66 -49.54
CA PRO A 832 -30.62 -13.64 -50.15
C PRO A 832 -31.62 -13.04 -49.15
N VAL A 833 -31.73 -11.72 -49.16
CA VAL A 833 -32.69 -10.94 -48.38
C VAL A 833 -33.76 -10.41 -49.34
N ALA A 834 -35.02 -10.45 -48.89
CA ALA A 834 -36.12 -9.92 -49.69
C ALA A 834 -36.01 -8.39 -49.83
N PHE A 835 -36.28 -7.89 -51.03
CA PHE A 835 -36.20 -6.47 -51.34
C PHE A 835 -37.23 -6.10 -52.40
N ALA A 836 -37.66 -4.84 -52.43
CA ALA A 836 -38.50 -4.29 -53.48
C ALA A 836 -37.80 -3.13 -54.21
N VAL A 837 -38.18 -2.89 -55.46
CA VAL A 837 -37.64 -1.77 -56.25
C VAL A 837 -38.78 -0.85 -56.66
N GLN A 838 -38.72 0.38 -56.16
CA GLN A 838 -39.67 1.43 -56.54
C GLN A 838 -39.09 2.24 -57.69
N LYS A 839 -39.67 2.07 -58.88
CA LYS A 839 -39.29 2.85 -60.06
C LYS A 839 -39.85 4.26 -60.01
N ASN A 840 -38.98 5.25 -60.18
CA ASN A 840 -39.40 6.63 -60.36
C ASN A 840 -39.74 6.86 -61.84
N ARG A 841 -41.01 7.19 -62.10
CA ARG A 841 -41.55 7.35 -63.46
C ARG A 841 -41.15 8.68 -64.12
N GLU A 842 -40.67 9.64 -63.33
CA GLU A 842 -40.28 10.97 -63.82
C GLU A 842 -38.89 10.97 -64.45
N ILE A 843 -38.04 9.98 -64.14
CA ILE A 843 -36.74 9.81 -64.80
C ILE A 843 -36.96 9.38 -66.26
N PRO A 844 -36.38 10.07 -67.27
CA PRO A 844 -36.58 9.77 -68.68
C PRO A 844 -36.16 8.33 -69.09
N GLY A 845 -36.75 7.78 -70.15
CA GLY A 845 -36.35 6.50 -70.74
C GLY A 845 -36.75 5.24 -69.95
N LEU A 846 -37.90 5.26 -69.25
CA LEU A 846 -38.36 4.19 -68.36
C LEU A 846 -38.38 2.78 -68.99
N GLU A 847 -38.79 2.64 -70.25
CA GLU A 847 -38.85 1.33 -70.92
C GLU A 847 -37.47 0.69 -71.10
N GLU A 848 -36.46 1.50 -71.46
CA GLU A 848 -35.08 1.07 -71.70
C GLU A 848 -34.31 0.73 -70.41
N ARG A 849 -34.81 1.17 -69.26
CA ARG A 849 -34.20 0.97 -67.93
C ARG A 849 -35.10 0.20 -66.95
N SER A 850 -36.13 -0.46 -67.46
CA SER A 850 -37.15 -1.17 -66.67
C SER A 850 -36.56 -2.18 -65.67
N THR A 851 -35.39 -2.76 -65.98
CA THR A 851 -34.69 -3.73 -65.12
C THR A 851 -33.49 -3.16 -64.34
N LEU A 852 -33.03 -1.93 -64.63
CA LEU A 852 -31.82 -1.33 -64.06
C LEU A 852 -32.15 -0.21 -63.09
N ILE A 853 -31.48 -0.10 -61.95
CA ILE A 853 -31.61 1.07 -61.07
C ILE A 853 -31.04 2.30 -61.76
N ALA A 854 -31.80 3.39 -61.76
CA ALA A 854 -31.41 4.65 -62.36
C ALA A 854 -31.68 5.85 -61.46
N ALA A 855 -30.90 6.90 -61.66
CA ALA A 855 -31.11 8.19 -61.05
C ALA A 855 -30.80 9.32 -62.04
N TYR A 856 -31.39 10.49 -61.81
CA TYR A 856 -31.26 11.67 -62.65
C TYR A 856 -31.37 12.91 -61.78
N PHE A 857 -30.39 13.81 -61.92
CA PHE A 857 -30.43 15.11 -61.26
C PHE A 857 -30.80 16.19 -62.29
N ASP A 858 -31.98 16.77 -62.14
CA ASP A 858 -32.44 17.91 -62.93
C ASP A 858 -31.86 19.20 -62.35
N VAL A 859 -30.90 19.80 -63.05
CA VAL A 859 -30.25 21.04 -62.61
C VAL A 859 -31.17 22.25 -62.65
N GLU A 860 -32.15 22.28 -63.56
CA GLU A 860 -33.04 23.42 -63.75
C GLU A 860 -34.03 23.55 -62.59
N ASN A 861 -34.52 22.41 -62.10
CA ASN A 861 -35.46 22.35 -60.98
C ASN A 861 -34.79 22.02 -59.63
N GLN A 862 -33.49 21.67 -59.62
CA GLN A 862 -32.75 21.18 -58.44
C GLN A 862 -33.40 19.95 -57.79
N ILE A 863 -33.96 19.05 -58.61
CA ILE A 863 -34.66 17.86 -58.15
C ILE A 863 -33.78 16.64 -58.43
N ASN A 864 -33.48 15.86 -57.38
CA ASN A 864 -32.93 14.52 -57.54
C ASN A 864 -34.07 13.51 -57.69
N MET A 865 -34.07 12.78 -58.81
CA MET A 865 -35.00 11.70 -59.05
C MET A 865 -34.22 10.38 -59.01
N SER A 866 -34.60 9.48 -58.10
CA SER A 866 -33.98 8.16 -57.96
C SER A 866 -35.02 7.06 -57.97
N ASP A 867 -34.72 5.94 -58.62
CA ASP A 867 -35.34 4.67 -58.25
C ASP A 867 -34.89 4.32 -56.82
N GLU A 868 -35.76 3.72 -56.02
CA GLU A 868 -35.44 3.33 -54.63
C GLU A 868 -35.36 1.81 -54.48
N ILE A 869 -34.39 1.35 -53.70
CA ILE A 869 -34.29 -0.04 -53.25
C ILE A 869 -34.79 -0.10 -51.81
N LEU A 870 -35.82 -0.91 -51.57
CA LEU A 870 -36.43 -1.10 -50.26
C LEU A 870 -35.99 -2.46 -49.72
N ILE A 871 -35.14 -2.46 -48.69
CA ILE A 871 -34.65 -3.70 -48.06
C ILE A 871 -35.66 -4.13 -46.98
N LEU A 872 -36.04 -5.40 -46.97
CA LEU A 872 -37.03 -5.92 -46.03
C LEU A 872 -36.37 -6.63 -44.84
N ASN A 873 -36.95 -6.46 -43.65
CA ASN A 873 -36.59 -7.25 -42.48
C ASN A 873 -37.24 -8.66 -42.52
N ASP A 874 -36.95 -9.50 -41.53
CA ASP A 874 -37.44 -10.90 -41.48
C ASP A 874 -38.96 -11.07 -41.47
N ILE A 875 -39.69 -10.04 -41.04
CA ILE A 875 -41.15 -10.03 -40.98
C ILE A 875 -41.79 -9.34 -42.20
N GLY A 876 -40.97 -8.95 -43.19
CA GLY A 876 -41.41 -8.41 -44.48
C GLY A 876 -41.69 -6.90 -44.49
N GLU A 877 -41.31 -6.17 -43.44
CA GLU A 877 -41.42 -4.71 -43.39
C GLU A 877 -40.17 -4.03 -43.98
N VAL A 878 -40.32 -2.80 -44.48
CA VAL A 878 -39.19 -2.02 -44.99
C VAL A 878 -38.26 -1.61 -43.85
N ALA A 879 -37.06 -2.16 -43.83
CA ALA A 879 -35.99 -1.83 -42.87
C ALA A 879 -35.29 -0.53 -43.28
N TYR A 880 -34.84 -0.47 -44.53
CA TYR A 880 -34.05 0.63 -45.09
C TYR A 880 -34.53 0.98 -46.51
N LYS A 881 -34.40 2.27 -46.87
CA LYS A 881 -34.56 2.73 -48.26
C LYS A 881 -33.24 3.26 -48.79
N LEU A 882 -32.87 2.83 -49.99
CA LEU A 882 -31.66 3.28 -50.68
C LEU A 882 -32.04 4.11 -51.90
N SER A 883 -31.46 5.31 -51.99
CA SER A 883 -31.59 6.23 -53.11
C SER A 883 -30.22 6.67 -53.62
N PHE A 884 -30.19 7.14 -54.85
CA PHE A 884 -28.98 7.41 -55.62
C PHE A 884 -28.97 8.87 -56.06
N HIS A 885 -27.89 9.58 -55.78
CA HIS A 885 -27.70 10.99 -56.10
C HIS A 885 -26.53 11.11 -57.09
N PRO A 886 -26.80 11.20 -58.40
CA PRO A 886 -25.75 11.22 -59.41
C PRO A 886 -24.97 12.53 -59.34
N HIS A 887 -23.65 12.46 -59.50
CA HIS A 887 -22.79 13.65 -59.49
C HIS A 887 -22.88 14.42 -60.81
N GLN A 888 -23.22 13.75 -61.90
CA GLN A 888 -23.41 14.37 -63.21
C GLN A 888 -24.85 14.84 -63.36
N VAL A 889 -25.00 16.15 -63.56
CA VAL A 889 -26.30 16.79 -63.78
C VAL A 889 -26.83 16.54 -65.19
N ASN A 890 -28.15 16.49 -65.34
CA ASN A 890 -28.86 16.28 -66.62
C ASN A 890 -28.45 15.04 -67.42
N LYS A 891 -27.82 14.05 -66.78
CA LYS A 891 -27.44 12.77 -67.37
C LYS A 891 -28.02 11.64 -66.52
N ILE A 892 -28.59 10.63 -67.18
CA ILE A 892 -29.14 9.47 -66.50
C ILE A 892 -27.98 8.58 -66.03
N PHE A 893 -27.88 8.39 -64.72
CA PHE A 893 -27.06 7.35 -64.11
C PHE A 893 -27.81 6.01 -64.16
N ARG A 894 -27.09 4.92 -64.42
CA ARG A 894 -27.63 3.56 -64.40
C ARG A 894 -26.60 2.65 -63.75
N THR A 895 -27.07 1.73 -62.92
CA THR A 895 -26.19 0.72 -62.32
C THR A 895 -25.75 -0.30 -63.37
N MET A 896 -24.49 -0.72 -63.29
CA MET A 896 -23.85 -1.67 -64.19
C MET A 896 -23.64 -3.02 -63.50
N GLY A 897 -23.46 -4.08 -64.30
CA GLY A 897 -23.09 -5.39 -63.74
C GLY A 897 -21.69 -5.30 -63.11
N GLY A 898 -21.56 -5.69 -61.85
CA GLY A 898 -20.33 -5.58 -61.05
C GLY A 898 -20.33 -4.41 -60.06
N ASP A 899 -21.36 -3.57 -60.04
CA ASP A 899 -21.50 -2.56 -58.98
C ASP A 899 -21.97 -3.22 -57.66
N ARG A 900 -21.60 -2.62 -56.53
CA ARG A 900 -21.93 -3.10 -55.19
C ARG A 900 -22.13 -1.95 -54.19
N VAL A 901 -23.06 -2.11 -53.26
CA VAL A 901 -23.19 -1.26 -52.07
C VAL A 901 -23.11 -2.12 -50.81
N ASP A 902 -22.23 -1.76 -49.89
CA ASP A 902 -22.18 -2.36 -48.55
C ASP A 902 -22.89 -1.47 -47.55
N MET A 903 -23.80 -2.04 -46.77
CA MET A 903 -24.45 -1.42 -45.62
C MET A 903 -24.00 -2.14 -44.35
N ILE A 904 -23.15 -1.50 -43.57
CA ILE A 904 -22.54 -2.10 -42.36
C ILE A 904 -23.23 -1.52 -41.13
N GLN A 905 -23.70 -2.38 -40.23
CA GLN A 905 -24.23 -1.98 -38.93
C GLN A 905 -23.12 -1.75 -37.89
N ALA A 906 -23.37 -0.84 -36.95
CA ALA A 906 -22.51 -0.64 -35.79
C ALA A 906 -22.52 -1.86 -34.87
N ASN A 907 -21.34 -2.47 -34.66
CA ASN A 907 -21.16 -3.66 -33.84
C ASN A 907 -20.21 -3.37 -32.68
N ARG A 908 -20.53 -3.88 -31.48
CA ARG A 908 -19.64 -3.82 -30.31
C ARG A 908 -18.46 -4.77 -30.48
N PHE A 909 -17.38 -4.53 -29.74
CA PHE A 909 -16.29 -5.51 -29.60
C PHE A 909 -16.82 -6.82 -29.03
N THR A 910 -16.23 -7.93 -29.44
CA THR A 910 -16.48 -9.30 -28.96
C THR A 910 -15.16 -10.06 -28.88
N SER A 911 -15.16 -11.25 -28.27
CA SER A 911 -13.97 -12.11 -28.21
C SER A 911 -13.47 -12.59 -29.59
N SER A 912 -14.27 -12.41 -30.65
CA SER A 912 -13.88 -12.72 -32.03
C SER A 912 -13.03 -11.63 -32.70
N ASP A 913 -13.00 -10.43 -32.12
CA ASP A 913 -12.28 -9.28 -32.65
C ASP A 913 -10.78 -9.33 -32.32
N VAL A 914 -9.95 -9.12 -33.35
CA VAL A 914 -8.49 -9.09 -33.22
C VAL A 914 -7.93 -7.97 -34.08
N TYR A 915 -7.09 -7.13 -33.49
CA TYR A 915 -6.40 -6.04 -34.17
C TYR A 915 -4.89 -6.19 -34.01
N GLU A 916 -4.13 -5.82 -35.03
CA GLU A 916 -2.67 -5.88 -35.02
C GLU A 916 -2.04 -4.59 -35.54
N PHE A 917 -0.85 -4.26 -35.06
CA PHE A 917 -0.03 -3.17 -35.61
C PHE A 917 1.46 -3.52 -35.48
N THR A 918 2.29 -2.90 -36.32
CA THR A 918 3.75 -3.12 -36.33
C THR A 918 4.47 -1.78 -36.34
N ILE A 919 5.57 -1.69 -35.58
CA ILE A 919 6.43 -0.51 -35.56
C ILE A 919 7.43 -0.59 -36.71
N GLY A 920 7.13 0.16 -37.78
CA GLY A 920 8.01 0.35 -38.93
C GLY A 920 8.97 1.52 -38.76
N ALA A 921 9.83 1.75 -39.77
CA ALA A 921 10.80 2.85 -39.77
C ALA A 921 10.13 4.24 -39.73
N ASP A 922 8.95 4.39 -40.32
CA ASP A 922 8.19 5.65 -40.32
C ASP A 922 7.55 5.98 -38.96
N ASN A 923 7.48 5.00 -38.05
CA ASN A 923 7.01 5.19 -36.69
C ASN A 923 8.11 5.64 -35.72
N LEU A 924 9.36 5.74 -36.19
CA LEU A 924 10.49 6.19 -35.39
C LEU A 924 10.81 7.66 -35.69
N ALA A 925 11.38 8.34 -34.70
CA ALA A 925 11.88 9.69 -34.91
C ALA A 925 13.05 9.68 -35.92
N LYS A 926 13.09 10.67 -36.81
CA LYS A 926 14.13 10.80 -37.83
C LYS A 926 14.58 12.25 -38.00
N GLU A 927 15.76 12.41 -38.59
CA GLU A 927 16.31 13.71 -38.96
C GLU A 927 16.06 13.97 -40.45
N ASP A 928 15.45 15.11 -40.76
CA ASP A 928 15.31 15.64 -42.11
C ASP A 928 16.34 16.75 -42.34
N LEU A 929 17.32 16.47 -43.22
CA LEU A 929 18.44 17.37 -43.50
C LEU A 929 17.99 18.68 -44.18
N ALA A 930 16.93 18.65 -45.01
CA ALA A 930 16.42 19.85 -45.67
C ALA A 930 15.71 20.76 -44.66
N LEU A 931 14.92 20.16 -43.76
CA LEU A 931 14.33 20.87 -42.64
C LEU A 931 15.40 21.45 -41.71
N ALA A 932 16.43 20.67 -41.38
CA ALA A 932 17.55 21.12 -40.55
C ALA A 932 18.25 22.34 -41.15
N SER A 933 18.49 22.33 -42.46
CA SER A 933 19.13 23.44 -43.18
C SER A 933 18.28 24.71 -43.10
N SER A 934 16.95 24.58 -43.24
CA SER A 934 16.02 25.71 -43.12
C SER A 934 15.88 26.28 -41.70
N GLN A 935 16.32 25.53 -40.67
CA GLN A 935 16.19 25.89 -39.25
C GLN A 935 17.49 26.39 -38.63
N LEU A 936 18.60 26.46 -39.37
CA LEU A 936 19.88 26.94 -38.85
C LEU A 936 19.83 28.38 -38.31
N ASP A 937 18.94 29.22 -38.85
CA ASP A 937 18.73 30.59 -38.38
C ASP A 937 18.00 30.68 -37.02
N GLN A 938 17.42 29.56 -36.55
CA GLN A 938 16.76 29.47 -35.26
C GLN A 938 17.71 29.15 -34.09
N ILE A 939 18.99 28.87 -34.38
CA ILE A 939 20.00 28.62 -33.35
C ILE A 939 20.17 29.87 -32.48
N LYS A 940 19.99 29.70 -31.17
CA LYS A 940 20.07 30.79 -30.20
C LYS A 940 20.91 30.41 -28.99
N VAL A 941 21.40 31.43 -28.32
CA VAL A 941 22.05 31.35 -27.01
C VAL A 941 21.05 31.82 -25.95
N VAL A 942 20.89 31.07 -24.86
CA VAL A 942 20.01 31.43 -23.73
C VAL A 942 20.72 31.19 -22.38
N PRO A 943 20.60 32.13 -21.42
CA PRO A 943 20.04 33.47 -21.57
C PRO A 943 20.94 34.37 -22.44
N ASN A 944 20.33 35.32 -23.15
CA ASN A 944 21.06 36.31 -23.95
C ASN A 944 20.36 37.68 -23.84
N PRO A 945 20.92 38.65 -23.08
CA PRO A 945 22.20 38.58 -22.39
C PRO A 945 22.18 37.60 -21.20
N TYR A 946 23.34 37.02 -20.88
CA TYR A 946 23.57 36.37 -19.58
C TYR A 946 23.78 37.47 -18.53
N ILE A 947 23.01 37.46 -17.44
CA ILE A 947 23.05 38.48 -16.38
C ILE A 947 23.30 37.81 -15.03
N VAL A 948 24.54 37.82 -14.55
CA VAL A 948 24.99 37.28 -13.24
C VAL A 948 24.76 35.77 -13.04
N THR A 949 23.51 35.30 -13.12
CA THR A 949 23.06 33.92 -12.94
C THR A 949 22.08 33.49 -14.04
N ASN A 950 21.83 32.20 -14.14
CA ASN A 950 20.81 31.61 -15.00
C ASN A 950 19.90 30.70 -14.15
N VAL A 951 18.59 30.71 -14.41
CA VAL A 951 17.60 29.88 -13.70
C VAL A 951 17.81 28.37 -13.86
N ALA A 952 18.62 27.96 -14.85
CA ALA A 952 19.05 26.59 -15.05
C ALA A 952 20.24 26.17 -14.16
N GLU A 953 20.94 27.13 -13.55
CA GLU A 953 22.11 26.85 -12.70
C GLU A 953 21.65 26.28 -11.36
N ASN A 954 22.35 25.23 -10.91
CA ASN A 954 22.11 24.64 -9.60
C ASN A 954 22.58 25.58 -8.50
N ARG A 955 21.89 25.54 -7.35
CA ARG A 955 22.33 26.26 -6.15
C ARG A 955 23.66 25.67 -5.66
N PRO A 956 24.59 26.51 -5.15
CA PRO A 956 25.80 26.02 -4.51
C PRO A 956 25.46 25.11 -3.33
N THR A 957 26.22 24.02 -3.16
CA THR A 957 26.11 23.11 -2.02
C THR A 957 27.32 23.26 -1.10
N PRO A 958 27.27 22.80 0.17
CA PRO A 958 28.44 22.82 1.05
C PRO A 958 29.67 22.10 0.46
N VAL A 959 29.43 21.08 -0.37
CA VAL A 959 30.47 20.29 -1.05
C VAL A 959 30.91 20.95 -2.36
N ARG A 960 30.04 21.72 -3.02
CA ARG A 960 30.34 22.51 -4.23
C ARG A 960 29.95 23.98 -4.01
N PRO A 961 30.77 24.75 -3.27
CA PRO A 961 30.44 26.13 -2.89
C PRO A 961 30.56 27.11 -4.07
N GLN A 962 31.22 26.72 -5.17
CA GLN A 962 31.33 27.54 -6.38
C GLN A 962 30.10 27.33 -7.27
N GLN A 963 29.45 28.43 -7.66
CA GLN A 963 28.33 28.41 -8.59
C GLN A 963 28.81 28.00 -9.99
N GLU A 964 28.34 26.86 -10.49
CA GLU A 964 28.58 26.41 -11.86
C GLU A 964 27.76 27.28 -12.83
N ARG A 965 28.43 28.14 -13.62
CA ARG A 965 27.77 29.02 -14.57
C ARG A 965 27.40 28.27 -15.84
N GLN A 966 26.22 28.54 -16.39
CA GLN A 966 25.70 27.80 -17.54
C GLN A 966 25.07 28.72 -18.59
N LEU A 967 25.49 28.55 -19.83
CA LEU A 967 24.94 29.20 -21.02
C LEU A 967 24.61 28.15 -22.07
N HIS A 968 23.38 28.17 -22.57
CA HIS A 968 22.86 27.10 -23.42
C HIS A 968 22.78 27.54 -24.88
N PHE A 969 23.31 26.74 -25.78
CA PHE A 969 22.99 26.81 -27.20
C PHE A 969 21.79 25.90 -27.46
N ILE A 970 20.75 26.42 -28.13
CA ILE A 970 19.49 25.72 -28.39
C ILE A 970 19.16 25.71 -29.90
N ASN A 971 18.28 24.79 -30.30
CA ASN A 971 17.89 24.52 -31.69
C ASN A 971 19.07 24.09 -32.58
N LEU A 972 20.08 23.45 -31.98
CA LEU A 972 21.25 22.96 -32.69
C LEU A 972 20.90 21.74 -33.56
N PRO A 973 21.56 21.55 -34.71
CA PRO A 973 21.64 20.26 -35.36
C PRO A 973 22.24 19.20 -34.42
N ALA A 974 21.87 17.93 -34.61
CA ALA A 974 22.32 16.84 -33.74
C ALA A 974 23.85 16.74 -33.70
N GLN A 975 24.51 16.98 -34.84
CA GLN A 975 25.96 17.02 -34.96
C GLN A 975 26.42 18.37 -35.54
N CYS A 976 27.18 19.13 -34.77
CA CYS A 976 27.76 20.40 -35.23
C CYS A 976 29.01 20.81 -34.43
N THR A 977 29.76 21.77 -34.98
CA THR A 977 30.88 22.42 -34.30
C THR A 977 30.53 23.88 -34.04
N ILE A 978 30.61 24.31 -32.78
CA ILE A 978 30.39 25.70 -32.36
C ILE A 978 31.76 26.35 -32.08
N ARG A 979 32.06 27.46 -32.74
CA ARG A 979 33.26 28.26 -32.51
C ARG A 979 32.88 29.63 -31.98
N ILE A 980 33.44 30.01 -30.83
CA ILE A 980 33.11 31.26 -30.13
C ILE A 980 34.28 32.22 -30.24
N PHE A 981 34.01 33.46 -30.66
CA PHE A 981 35.00 34.52 -30.85
C PHE A 981 34.62 35.76 -30.05
N ASN A 982 35.61 36.52 -29.62
CA ASN A 982 35.39 37.89 -29.14
C ASN A 982 35.21 38.85 -30.32
N VAL A 983 34.83 40.11 -30.06
CA VAL A 983 34.66 41.14 -31.11
C VAL A 983 35.94 41.48 -31.89
N ALA A 984 37.12 41.11 -31.39
CA ALA A 984 38.40 41.27 -32.09
C ALA A 984 38.73 40.08 -33.01
N GLY A 985 37.89 39.03 -33.04
CA GLY A 985 38.09 37.82 -33.85
C GLY A 985 39.00 36.77 -33.21
N HIS A 986 39.36 36.90 -31.93
CA HIS A 986 40.12 35.86 -31.22
C HIS A 986 39.21 34.70 -30.83
N LEU A 987 39.65 33.47 -31.10
CA LEU A 987 38.97 32.24 -30.70
C LEU A 987 39.03 32.06 -29.18
N VAL A 988 37.84 32.04 -28.56
CA VAL A 988 37.62 31.86 -27.13
C VAL A 988 37.45 30.38 -26.79
N GLN A 989 36.64 29.67 -27.57
CA GLN A 989 36.30 28.26 -27.33
C GLN A 989 35.84 27.58 -28.62
N THR A 990 36.12 26.27 -28.74
CA THR A 990 35.55 25.39 -29.76
C THR A 990 34.84 24.24 -29.07
N ILE A 991 33.59 23.99 -29.45
CA ILE A 991 32.72 22.99 -28.85
C ILE A 991 32.26 22.03 -29.95
N ASN A 992 32.48 20.74 -29.76
CA ASN A 992 31.95 19.71 -30.64
C ASN A 992 30.66 19.14 -30.03
N VAL A 993 29.55 19.31 -30.73
CA VAL A 993 28.23 18.83 -30.31
C VAL A 993 27.94 17.52 -31.03
N ASN A 994 27.65 16.49 -30.25
CA ASN A 994 27.23 15.17 -30.74
C ASN A 994 26.04 14.71 -29.88
N ASN A 995 24.89 15.30 -30.13
CA ASN A 995 23.65 15.01 -29.45
C ASN A 995 22.85 13.96 -30.22
N SER A 996 21.86 13.37 -29.56
CA SER A 996 20.78 12.66 -30.23
C SER A 996 19.80 13.65 -30.89
N ILE A 997 19.02 13.17 -31.87
CA ILE A 997 18.10 14.01 -32.65
C ILE A 997 16.99 14.66 -31.80
N ASP A 998 16.66 14.07 -30.65
CA ASP A 998 15.68 14.58 -29.69
C ASP A 998 16.24 15.66 -28.76
N ASN A 999 17.54 15.98 -28.83
CA ASN A 999 18.19 16.98 -27.98
C ASN A 999 18.94 18.04 -28.80
N GLY A 1000 18.29 19.16 -29.07
CA GLY A 1000 18.88 20.30 -29.78
C GLY A 1000 19.65 21.27 -28.88
N ARG A 1001 20.05 20.86 -27.67
CA ARG A 1001 20.66 21.72 -26.66
C ARG A 1001 22.09 21.30 -26.32
N HIS A 1002 22.99 22.28 -26.24
CA HIS A 1002 24.31 22.10 -25.64
C HIS A 1002 24.52 23.09 -24.48
N VAL A 1003 24.95 22.59 -23.33
CA VAL A 1003 25.21 23.38 -22.12
C VAL A 1003 26.71 23.69 -22.03
N TRP A 1004 27.06 24.98 -22.09
CA TRP A 1004 28.44 25.43 -21.94
C TRP A 1004 28.66 26.03 -20.54
N ASN A 1005 29.71 25.57 -19.86
CA ASN A 1005 30.14 26.02 -18.54
C ASN A 1005 30.78 27.43 -18.50
N MET A 1006 30.74 28.15 -19.63
CA MET A 1006 31.35 29.48 -19.79
C MET A 1006 32.87 29.53 -19.52
N LEU A 1007 33.57 28.39 -19.65
CA LEU A 1007 35.02 28.36 -19.59
C LEU A 1007 35.63 28.51 -20.99
N THR A 1008 36.67 29.34 -21.10
CA THR A 1008 37.48 29.46 -22.32
C THR A 1008 38.27 28.17 -22.57
N LYS A 1009 38.90 28.05 -23.75
CA LYS A 1009 39.79 26.93 -24.09
C LYS A 1009 40.95 26.72 -23.09
N ASP A 1010 41.31 27.76 -22.34
CA ASP A 1010 42.37 27.77 -21.34
C ASP A 1010 41.82 27.54 -19.90
N ASN A 1011 40.56 27.08 -19.77
CA ASN A 1011 39.83 26.88 -18.51
C ASN A 1011 39.73 28.15 -17.63
N LEU A 1012 39.65 29.32 -18.26
CA LEU A 1012 39.42 30.58 -17.57
C LEU A 1012 37.96 30.99 -17.67
N ASP A 1013 37.49 31.69 -16.64
CA ASP A 1013 36.17 32.29 -16.60
C ASP A 1013 35.98 33.30 -17.74
N LEU A 1014 34.90 33.19 -18.51
CA LEU A 1014 34.58 34.13 -19.58
C LEU A 1014 34.43 35.56 -19.04
N SER A 1015 35.05 36.55 -19.67
CA SER A 1015 34.90 37.96 -19.28
C SER A 1015 33.52 38.53 -19.66
N PHE A 1016 33.14 39.66 -19.07
CA PHE A 1016 31.97 40.42 -19.56
C PHE A 1016 32.24 40.96 -20.97
N GLY A 1017 31.22 41.04 -21.83
CA GLY A 1017 31.37 41.52 -23.20
C GLY A 1017 30.41 40.90 -24.20
N VAL A 1018 30.58 41.25 -25.48
CA VAL A 1018 29.84 40.69 -26.62
C VAL A 1018 30.71 39.66 -27.34
N TYR A 1019 30.11 38.54 -27.70
CA TYR A 1019 30.76 37.43 -28.39
C TYR A 1019 29.99 37.05 -29.65
N ILE A 1020 30.71 36.53 -30.63
CA ILE A 1020 30.17 36.02 -31.90
C ILE A 1020 30.36 34.51 -31.90
N TYR A 1021 29.34 33.76 -32.28
CA TYR A 1021 29.46 32.31 -32.49
C TYR A 1021 29.27 31.97 -33.97
N HIS A 1022 29.98 30.94 -34.41
CA HIS A 1022 29.84 30.29 -35.71
C HIS A 1022 29.48 28.83 -35.46
N VAL A 1023 28.41 28.35 -36.10
CA VAL A 1023 28.01 26.94 -36.06
C VAL A 1023 28.19 26.35 -37.44
N GLU A 1024 28.92 25.25 -37.52
CA GLU A 1024 29.13 24.45 -38.73
C GLU A 1024 28.54 23.07 -38.52
N ALA A 1025 27.55 22.70 -39.35
CA ALA A 1025 26.87 21.41 -39.30
C ALA A 1025 27.14 20.62 -40.60
N PRO A 1026 27.87 19.48 -40.53
CA PRO A 1026 28.25 18.72 -41.70
C PRO A 1026 27.04 18.30 -42.54
N GLY A 1027 27.05 18.64 -43.84
CA GLY A 1027 25.97 18.28 -44.77
C GLY A 1027 24.68 19.09 -44.65
N ILE A 1028 24.57 20.00 -43.66
CA ILE A 1028 23.37 20.81 -43.39
C ILE A 1028 23.61 22.29 -43.73
N GLY A 1029 24.76 22.84 -43.32
CA GLY A 1029 25.14 24.23 -43.59
C GLY A 1029 25.87 24.91 -42.43
N GLU A 1030 26.00 26.24 -42.52
CA GLU A 1030 26.68 27.06 -41.51
C GLU A 1030 25.84 28.29 -41.14
N THR A 1031 25.95 28.75 -39.90
CA THR A 1031 25.32 29.99 -39.44
C THR A 1031 26.20 30.74 -38.45
N THR A 1032 25.90 32.02 -38.23
CA THR A 1032 26.58 32.85 -37.22
C THR A 1032 25.57 33.63 -36.39
N GLY A 1033 25.94 33.95 -35.16
CA GLY A 1033 25.12 34.79 -34.28
C GLY A 1033 25.95 35.46 -33.20
N LYS A 1034 25.28 36.13 -32.26
CA LYS A 1034 25.94 36.88 -31.18
C LYS A 1034 25.24 36.73 -29.84
N PHE A 1035 26.01 36.82 -28.76
CA PHE A 1035 25.49 36.88 -27.39
C PHE A 1035 26.29 37.85 -26.53
N ALA A 1036 25.69 38.31 -25.43
CA ALA A 1036 26.31 39.20 -24.48
C ALA A 1036 26.35 38.60 -23.07
N VAL A 1037 27.41 38.90 -22.34
CA VAL A 1037 27.63 38.49 -20.95
C VAL A 1037 27.80 39.74 -20.09
N ILE A 1038 26.95 39.87 -19.10
CA ILE A 1038 26.93 40.93 -18.09
C ILE A 1038 27.21 40.23 -16.75
N LYS A 1039 28.34 40.56 -16.12
CA LYS A 1039 28.74 39.99 -14.83
C LYS A 1039 28.49 40.96 -13.69
#